data_AF-A0A424N7N7-F1
#
_entry.id   AF-A0A424N7N7-F1
#
_cell.length_a   1.000
_cell.length_b   1.000
_cell.length_c   1.000
_cell.angle_alpha   90.00
_cell.angle_beta   90.00
_cell.angle_gamma   90.00
#
_symmetry.space_group_name_H-M   'P 1'
#
loop_
_entity.id
_entity.type
_entity.pdbx_description
1 polymer ?
#
loop_
_entity_poly.entity_id
_entity_poly.type
_entity_poly.pdbx_seq_one_letter_code
_entity_poly.pdbx_strand_id
1 'polypeptide(L)'
;MQVRPSKIIIVMSMLALVFAGNVAFVNAEELIENNATPDFAPDYAPVITKTWLDVPDQVINSSQLDITQWVEIASPLPAGTIIAVEQPSFYLGQFQSLDSTQDNFISVESDASVVVKTMRRNSFPGLDVGSNFVVIVQFTSEISSRQRLGIRYSNLRIPSISYDKFALPLLVSVGDDFYQVDVDTFSIAPGSAKGLLVSAPSIIPTGKSFDAHVTVVDALGNPTDQAIPSLEILIDGIFSRRLERSNEPELLISDLIFEKEGLHRIDVRSSGGSLRGRSNLIYAASYNAPNIFWSDFHLHMNDHEKKGGFSAEVLRERNKTALDVLSIPGSRIFSSATSSEFHRPLVEGGNMILLNERYQIALGDVPVDHRRLDARYPILAEIIAGRSQYEWLGIRLAGLGYKVSFVGSQSSHLTGTPNQHAKSALLVRDGEDWQTALNEGRTYVVSEGRPILLVKINNADSGMRIPYSARRQIKGQVHAAYGIHTIELLKNGVVIDSKKPGTTANSNVIQIQMSSPNKPLTWDLPRNGREWIGYLKSSKGRLTDVSTKRYGDRHNMASYSGDSSRLDFITWTHGGSRSFLVEVDSEDSKSLFELAIMAGFEDSRTQPRYRESKETPAVRLVFSLDQLEGNGITRTLETFGYYDQINIALLDTKLPTSYDFDFVDSTNVRPGDYYYVRITGAEDEMVWSSPVYVGGFDVRD
;
A
#
# COMPACT_ATOMS: atom_id res chain seq x y z
N MET A 1 13.47 70.49 7.81
CA MET A 1 14.70 71.18 7.35
C MET A 1 15.88 70.30 7.73
N GLN A 2 16.76 70.11 6.76
CA GLN A 2 17.93 69.24 6.64
C GLN A 2 18.91 69.16 7.85
N VAL A 3 19.54 67.98 7.95
CA VAL A 3 21.00 67.72 8.12
C VAL A 3 21.57 67.48 9.54
N ARG A 4 22.10 66.24 9.70
CA ARG A 4 23.14 65.69 10.64
C ARG A 4 24.48 66.48 10.53
N PRO A 5 25.63 66.22 11.23
CA PRO A 5 26.10 64.99 11.90
C PRO A 5 27.06 65.09 13.13
N SER A 6 27.50 63.92 13.64
CA SER A 6 28.84 63.56 14.21
C SER A 6 29.32 64.21 15.53
N LYS A 7 30.06 63.60 16.47
CA LYS A 7 30.93 62.38 16.53
C LYS A 7 31.33 62.12 18.00
N ILE A 8 31.30 60.84 18.41
CA ILE A 8 32.24 60.03 19.23
C ILE A 8 33.27 60.74 20.16
N ILE A 9 33.30 60.35 21.45
CA ILE A 9 34.52 60.14 22.27
C ILE A 9 34.36 58.90 23.17
N ILE A 10 35.44 58.12 23.25
CA ILE A 10 35.69 56.83 23.92
C ILE A 10 36.26 57.08 25.35
N VAL A 11 36.09 56.15 26.30
CA VAL A 11 37.16 55.50 27.11
C VAL A 11 36.57 54.65 28.26
N MET A 12 36.97 53.37 28.24
CA MET A 12 36.77 52.29 29.22
C MET A 12 37.64 52.45 30.49
N SER A 13 37.18 51.85 31.61
CA SER A 13 37.92 51.09 32.68
C SER A 13 37.05 51.10 33.95
N MET A 14 36.86 50.08 34.81
CA MET A 14 37.50 48.79 35.11
C MET A 14 36.56 47.98 36.06
N LEU A 15 36.55 46.64 35.93
CA LEU A 15 36.44 45.52 36.94
C LEU A 15 35.37 45.54 38.06
N ALA A 16 34.71 44.45 38.49
CA ALA A 16 34.93 42.98 38.46
C ALA A 16 33.55 42.24 38.62
N LEU A 17 33.23 41.14 37.90
CA LEU A 17 33.53 39.70 38.14
C LEU A 17 32.99 39.18 39.51
N VAL A 18 32.19 38.12 39.71
CA VAL A 18 31.93 36.77 39.11
C VAL A 18 30.54 36.31 39.65
N PHE A 19 29.52 35.86 38.90
CA PHE A 19 29.23 34.64 38.10
C PHE A 19 28.86 33.32 38.84
N ALA A 20 27.65 32.81 38.53
CA ALA A 20 27.26 31.41 38.17
C ALA A 20 25.80 31.13 38.63
N GLY A 21 24.86 30.58 37.86
CA GLY A 21 24.90 29.94 36.54
C GLY A 21 23.49 29.79 35.94
N ASN A 22 23.45 29.50 34.64
CA ASN A 22 22.39 29.78 33.67
C ASN A 22 21.31 28.70 33.55
N VAL A 23 20.06 29.13 33.33
CA VAL A 23 19.08 28.48 32.42
C VAL A 23 18.47 29.60 31.59
N ALA A 24 18.85 29.71 30.32
CA ALA A 24 18.32 30.69 29.39
C ALA A 24 17.31 30.00 28.46
N PHE A 25 16.06 30.45 28.57
CA PHE A 25 15.10 30.42 27.47
C PHE A 25 15.69 31.21 26.29
N VAL A 26 15.71 30.63 25.10
CA VAL A 26 15.99 31.35 23.86
C VAL A 26 14.78 31.22 22.95
N ASN A 27 14.24 32.38 22.61
CA ASN A 27 13.11 32.60 21.74
C ASN A 27 13.39 32.08 20.32
N ALA A 28 12.35 31.53 19.71
CA ALA A 28 12.30 31.17 18.31
C ALA A 28 12.08 32.41 17.45
N GLU A 29 13.16 33.05 17.04
CA GLU A 29 13.23 33.96 15.89
C GLU A 29 14.72 34.08 15.50
N GLU A 30 15.02 33.98 14.21
CA GLU A 30 16.36 33.84 13.58
C GLU A 30 17.04 32.46 13.65
N LEU A 31 16.57 31.55 12.79
CA LEU A 31 17.40 30.57 12.09
C LEU A 31 16.83 30.40 10.66
N ILE A 32 16.86 31.48 9.89
CA ILE A 32 16.88 31.41 8.43
C ILE A 32 18.36 31.54 8.04
N GLU A 33 19.13 30.50 8.34
CA GLU A 33 20.45 30.30 7.73
C GLU A 33 20.39 28.99 6.96
N ASN A 34 20.42 29.14 5.64
CA ASN A 34 20.87 28.16 4.67
C ASN A 34 20.42 26.71 4.92
N ASN A 35 19.19 26.43 4.49
CA ASN A 35 18.92 25.16 3.80
C ASN A 35 19.74 25.13 2.51
N ALA A 36 21.07 25.03 2.65
CA ALA A 36 21.85 24.32 1.67
C ALA A 36 21.33 22.89 1.77
N THR A 37 20.57 22.48 0.75
CA THR A 37 20.68 21.10 0.27
C THR A 37 22.15 20.71 0.36
N PRO A 38 22.52 19.52 0.85
CA PRO A 38 23.82 18.99 0.49
C PRO A 38 23.75 18.76 -1.03
N ASP A 39 24.03 19.81 -1.81
CA ASP A 39 24.52 19.70 -3.17
C ASP A 39 25.91 19.07 -3.06
N PHE A 40 25.91 17.75 -2.82
CA PHE A 40 26.98 16.88 -3.27
C PHE A 40 26.52 16.22 -4.57
N ALA A 41 26.10 17.04 -5.54
CA ALA A 41 26.28 16.67 -6.93
C ALA A 41 27.70 17.13 -7.28
N PRO A 42 28.69 16.25 -7.43
CA PRO A 42 29.89 16.62 -8.19
C PRO A 42 29.43 17.24 -9.52
N ASP A 43 29.98 18.41 -9.87
CA ASP A 43 29.83 19.08 -11.16
C ASP A 43 30.32 18.15 -12.29
N TYR A 44 29.54 17.12 -12.62
CA TYR A 44 29.69 16.39 -13.85
C TYR A 44 28.92 17.16 -14.91
N ALA A 45 29.65 17.66 -15.92
CA ALA A 45 29.01 18.11 -17.14
C ALA A 45 28.04 17.01 -17.60
N PRO A 46 26.77 17.34 -17.94
CA PRO A 46 25.78 16.33 -18.27
C PRO A 46 26.33 15.50 -19.44
N VAL A 47 26.48 14.21 -19.23
CA VAL A 47 27.02 13.25 -20.20
C VAL A 47 26.02 13.02 -21.35
N ILE A 48 24.74 13.19 -21.05
CA ILE A 48 23.60 13.07 -21.97
C ILE A 48 22.90 14.43 -22.01
N THR A 49 22.70 14.98 -23.21
CA THR A 49 22.11 16.32 -23.38
C THR A 49 20.58 16.26 -23.34
N LYS A 50 20.03 15.21 -23.93
CA LYS A 50 18.61 15.11 -24.24
C LYS A 50 18.22 13.65 -24.43
N THR A 51 17.01 13.31 -24.00
CA THR A 51 16.32 12.13 -24.46
C THR A 51 15.01 12.54 -25.14
N TRP A 52 14.47 11.66 -25.98
CA TRP A 52 13.09 11.79 -26.45
C TRP A 52 12.51 10.42 -26.79
N LEU A 53 11.19 10.38 -26.91
CA LEU A 53 10.45 9.14 -27.08
C LEU A 53 9.65 9.15 -28.38
N ASP A 54 9.83 8.10 -29.19
CA ASP A 54 8.98 7.80 -30.33
C ASP A 54 7.83 6.91 -29.83
N VAL A 55 6.72 7.55 -29.47
CA VAL A 55 5.54 6.92 -28.84
C VAL A 55 4.29 7.33 -29.63
N PRO A 56 3.29 6.43 -29.78
CA PRO A 56 2.02 6.80 -30.38
C PRO A 56 1.34 7.97 -29.64
N ASP A 57 0.58 8.78 -30.37
CA ASP A 57 -0.17 9.93 -29.79
C ASP A 57 -1.07 9.53 -28.61
N GLN A 58 -1.58 8.29 -28.62
CA GLN A 58 -2.40 7.75 -27.55
C GLN A 58 -1.86 6.38 -27.12
N VAL A 59 -1.46 6.29 -25.85
CA VAL A 59 -1.12 5.04 -25.19
C VAL A 59 -2.24 4.66 -24.23
N ILE A 60 -2.81 3.46 -24.42
CA ILE A 60 -3.89 2.94 -23.57
C ILE A 60 -3.32 1.92 -22.60
N ASN A 61 -3.79 1.93 -21.35
CA ASN A 61 -3.41 0.95 -20.35
C ASN A 61 -3.62 -0.52 -20.80
N SER A 62 -2.82 -1.44 -20.27
CA SER A 62 -2.81 -2.87 -20.62
C SER A 62 -2.63 -3.19 -22.11
N SER A 63 -2.26 -2.21 -22.95
CA SER A 63 -1.85 -2.46 -24.33
C SER A 63 -0.41 -2.99 -24.40
N GLN A 64 0.00 -3.42 -25.59
CA GLN A 64 1.37 -3.81 -25.89
C GLN A 64 1.88 -2.96 -27.05
N LEU A 65 3.04 -2.34 -26.88
CA LEU A 65 3.57 -1.36 -27.82
C LEU A 65 5.06 -1.61 -28.11
N ASP A 66 5.51 -1.09 -29.24
CA ASP A 66 6.92 -0.87 -29.52
C ASP A 66 7.23 0.62 -29.33
N ILE A 67 8.22 0.95 -28.49
CA ILE A 67 8.66 2.31 -28.21
C ILE A 67 10.17 2.40 -28.44
N THR A 68 10.63 3.52 -29.00
CA THR A 68 12.07 3.83 -29.04
C THR A 68 12.35 5.07 -28.21
N GLN A 69 13.28 4.95 -27.26
CA GLN A 69 13.82 6.07 -26.52
C GLN A 69 15.18 6.43 -27.08
N TRP A 70 15.27 7.62 -27.66
CA TRP A 70 16.50 8.13 -28.17
C TRP A 70 17.26 8.91 -27.11
N VAL A 71 18.57 8.76 -27.11
CA VAL A 71 19.51 9.43 -26.22
C VAL A 71 20.55 10.12 -27.08
N GLU A 72 20.73 11.43 -26.89
CA GLU A 72 21.78 12.21 -27.54
C GLU A 72 22.96 12.44 -26.59
N ILE A 73 24.14 12.01 -27.03
CA ILE A 73 25.37 12.06 -26.22
C ILE A 73 25.95 13.48 -26.24
N ALA A 74 26.10 14.10 -25.06
CA ALA A 74 26.62 15.45 -24.91
C ALA A 74 28.14 15.48 -25.07
N SER A 75 28.82 14.56 -24.38
CA SER A 75 30.27 14.45 -24.31
C SER A 75 30.67 13.03 -24.66
N PRO A 76 31.80 12.81 -25.36
CA PRO A 76 32.21 11.48 -25.78
C PRO A 76 32.23 10.50 -24.60
N LEU A 77 31.62 9.35 -24.79
CA LEU A 77 31.61 8.27 -23.80
C LEU A 77 32.62 7.20 -24.22
N PRO A 78 33.63 6.90 -23.38
CA PRO A 78 34.63 5.91 -23.72
C PRO A 78 34.04 4.49 -23.76
N ALA A 79 34.75 3.59 -24.42
CA ALA A 79 34.49 2.16 -24.31
C ALA A 79 34.55 1.72 -22.83
N GLY A 80 33.66 0.81 -22.45
CA GLY A 80 33.47 0.37 -21.07
C GLY A 80 32.32 1.07 -20.35
N THR A 81 31.89 2.25 -20.80
CA THR A 81 30.72 2.95 -20.25
C THR A 81 29.48 2.07 -20.34
N ILE A 82 28.66 2.09 -19.29
CA ILE A 82 27.40 1.38 -19.18
C ILE A 82 26.25 2.38 -19.15
N ILE A 83 25.19 2.06 -19.89
CA ILE A 83 23.84 2.57 -19.65
C ILE A 83 22.99 1.44 -19.09
N ALA A 84 22.45 1.63 -17.90
CA ALA A 84 21.50 0.73 -17.28
C ALA A 84 20.08 1.15 -17.66
N VAL A 85 19.34 0.26 -18.33
CA VAL A 85 17.92 0.45 -18.64
C VAL A 85 17.10 0.01 -17.44
N GLU A 86 16.51 0.98 -16.77
CA GLU A 86 15.85 0.79 -15.49
C GLU A 86 14.38 0.49 -15.59
N GLN A 87 13.90 -0.22 -14.58
CA GLN A 87 12.48 -0.46 -14.46
C GLN A 87 11.77 0.80 -13.92
N PRO A 88 10.68 1.27 -14.55
CA PRO A 88 9.93 2.41 -14.03
C PRO A 88 9.34 2.12 -12.65
N SER A 89 9.15 3.18 -11.85
CA SER A 89 8.47 3.07 -10.57
C SER A 89 7.07 2.46 -10.76
N PHE A 90 6.70 1.53 -9.88
CA PHE A 90 5.41 0.81 -9.94
C PHE A 90 5.18 -0.04 -11.18
N TYR A 91 6.13 -0.09 -12.11
CA TYR A 91 6.05 -0.94 -13.27
C TYR A 91 6.16 -2.39 -12.83
N LEU A 92 5.14 -3.13 -13.18
CA LEU A 92 5.07 -4.56 -13.01
C LEU A 92 5.59 -5.09 -14.34
N GLY A 93 6.88 -5.24 -14.59
CA GLY A 93 7.38 -5.69 -15.91
C GLY A 93 8.87 -5.83 -15.92
N GLN A 94 9.36 -7.06 -16.13
CA GLN A 94 10.80 -7.26 -16.19
C GLN A 94 11.28 -6.94 -17.59
N PHE A 95 12.17 -5.97 -17.69
CA PHE A 95 12.89 -5.70 -18.93
C PHE A 95 13.94 -6.79 -19.16
N GLN A 96 14.06 -7.25 -20.40
CA GLN A 96 14.94 -8.37 -20.76
C GLN A 96 15.51 -8.21 -22.17
N SER A 97 16.63 -8.86 -22.47
CA SER A 97 17.33 -8.83 -23.77
C SER A 97 17.65 -10.25 -24.28
N LEU A 98 16.97 -11.25 -23.73
CA LEU A 98 17.22 -12.68 -23.95
C LEU A 98 16.40 -13.25 -25.11
N ASP A 99 15.12 -12.88 -25.23
CA ASP A 99 14.20 -13.41 -26.24
C ASP A 99 13.36 -12.28 -26.84
N SER A 100 13.56 -12.02 -28.14
CA SER A 100 12.88 -10.94 -28.87
C SER A 100 11.38 -11.16 -29.07
N THR A 101 10.89 -12.37 -28.84
CA THR A 101 9.46 -12.71 -28.99
C THR A 101 8.66 -12.52 -27.70
N GLN A 102 9.34 -12.37 -26.57
CA GLN A 102 8.71 -12.19 -25.27
C GLN A 102 8.43 -10.72 -24.99
N ASP A 103 7.63 -10.50 -23.95
CA ASP A 103 7.32 -9.16 -23.45
C ASP A 103 8.58 -8.40 -23.04
N ASN A 104 8.50 -7.07 -23.15
CA ASN A 104 9.48 -6.14 -22.60
C ASN A 104 10.92 -6.40 -23.08
N PHE A 105 11.06 -6.80 -24.34
CA PHE A 105 12.35 -7.04 -24.95
C PHE A 105 13.05 -5.73 -25.25
N ILE A 106 14.32 -5.62 -24.85
CA ILE A 106 15.16 -4.46 -25.05
C ILE A 106 16.22 -4.78 -26.10
N SER A 107 16.29 -3.93 -27.11
CA SER A 107 17.37 -3.89 -28.09
C SER A 107 17.86 -2.47 -28.26
N VAL A 108 19.00 -2.32 -28.93
CA VAL A 108 19.66 -1.03 -29.07
C VAL A 108 20.10 -0.81 -30.50
N GLU A 109 19.80 0.37 -31.03
CA GLU A 109 20.40 0.95 -32.23
C GLU A 109 21.44 1.98 -31.80
N SER A 110 22.65 1.91 -32.32
CA SER A 110 23.73 2.82 -31.91
C SER A 110 24.71 3.09 -33.04
N ASP A 111 25.23 4.31 -33.07
CA ASP A 111 26.37 4.69 -33.92
C ASP A 111 27.70 4.06 -33.44
N ALA A 112 27.73 3.53 -32.21
CA ALA A 112 28.88 2.86 -31.62
C ALA A 112 28.61 1.35 -31.42
N SER A 113 29.67 0.57 -31.29
CA SER A 113 29.54 -0.87 -31.01
C SER A 113 29.13 -1.07 -29.56
N VAL A 114 28.00 -1.73 -29.31
CA VAL A 114 27.46 -2.01 -27.98
C VAL A 114 27.18 -3.49 -27.76
N VAL A 115 27.18 -3.90 -26.50
CA VAL A 115 26.71 -5.21 -26.05
C VAL A 115 25.53 -4.99 -25.11
N VAL A 116 24.39 -5.63 -25.41
CA VAL A 116 23.17 -5.56 -24.60
C VAL A 116 22.96 -6.87 -23.87
N LYS A 117 22.84 -6.85 -22.55
CA LYS A 117 22.66 -8.06 -21.72
C LYS A 117 21.75 -7.82 -20.54
N THR A 118 20.90 -8.81 -20.24
CA THR A 118 20.17 -8.88 -18.98
C THR A 118 21.07 -9.51 -17.94
N MET A 119 21.31 -8.77 -16.87
CA MET A 119 22.26 -9.15 -15.83
C MET A 119 21.60 -9.02 -14.45
N ARG A 120 22.13 -9.74 -13.46
CA ARG A 120 21.76 -9.49 -12.06
C ARG A 120 22.31 -8.15 -11.64
N ARG A 121 21.47 -7.31 -11.04
CA ARG A 121 21.81 -5.95 -10.58
C ARG A 121 23.05 -5.92 -9.70
N ASN A 122 23.12 -6.82 -8.71
CA ASN A 122 24.23 -6.94 -7.77
C ASN A 122 25.59 -7.35 -8.40
N SER A 123 25.64 -7.55 -9.73
CA SER A 123 26.90 -7.73 -10.45
C SER A 123 27.62 -6.41 -10.70
N PHE A 124 26.97 -5.27 -10.43
CA PHE A 124 27.50 -3.93 -10.65
C PHE A 124 27.51 -3.15 -9.33
N PRO A 125 28.69 -2.84 -8.76
CA PRO A 125 28.81 -1.89 -7.65
C PRO A 125 28.15 -0.56 -8.00
N GLY A 126 27.57 0.13 -7.00
CA GLY A 126 26.93 1.43 -7.18
C GLY A 126 25.51 1.40 -7.78
N LEU A 127 25.02 0.22 -8.18
CA LEU A 127 23.67 0.02 -8.74
C LEU A 127 22.75 -0.67 -7.72
N ASP A 128 22.72 -0.20 -6.47
CA ASP A 128 22.22 -1.01 -5.34
C ASP A 128 20.69 -1.07 -5.17
N VAL A 129 19.91 -0.23 -5.86
CA VAL A 129 18.44 -0.12 -5.65
C VAL A 129 17.68 -0.36 -6.96
N GLY A 130 16.73 -1.30 -6.96
CA GLY A 130 15.84 -1.55 -8.09
C GLY A 130 15.46 -3.03 -8.27
N SER A 131 15.04 -3.40 -9.48
CA SER A 131 14.73 -4.81 -9.81
C SER A 131 15.97 -5.70 -9.76
N ASN A 132 15.82 -6.96 -9.36
CA ASN A 132 16.91 -7.95 -9.29
C ASN A 132 17.66 -8.11 -10.62
N PHE A 133 16.98 -7.89 -11.74
CA PHE A 133 17.56 -7.92 -13.08
C PHE A 133 17.45 -6.55 -13.74
N VAL A 134 18.50 -6.21 -14.48
CA VAL A 134 18.64 -4.95 -15.21
C VAL A 134 19.18 -5.24 -16.61
N VAL A 135 18.74 -4.48 -17.61
CA VAL A 135 19.33 -4.56 -18.95
C VAL A 135 20.48 -3.56 -19.01
N ILE A 136 21.66 -4.07 -19.34
CA ILE A 136 22.92 -3.34 -19.42
C ILE A 136 23.25 -3.15 -20.89
N VAL A 137 23.46 -1.90 -21.28
CA VAL A 137 24.00 -1.50 -22.58
C VAL A 137 25.43 -1.05 -22.34
N GLN A 138 26.40 -1.89 -22.69
CA GLN A 138 27.81 -1.60 -22.52
C GLN A 138 28.44 -1.18 -23.84
N PHE A 139 29.06 -0.01 -23.88
CA PHE A 139 29.84 0.45 -25.03
C PHE A 139 31.14 -0.35 -25.15
N THR A 140 31.40 -0.90 -26.34
CA THR A 140 32.66 -1.60 -26.68
C THR A 140 33.58 -0.76 -27.56
N SER A 141 33.05 0.33 -28.13
CA SER A 141 33.80 1.41 -28.75
C SER A 141 33.37 2.75 -28.14
N GLU A 142 34.18 3.80 -28.29
CA GLU A 142 33.76 5.15 -27.94
C GLU A 142 32.53 5.57 -28.76
N ILE A 143 31.61 6.31 -28.14
CA ILE A 143 30.55 7.05 -28.84
C ILE A 143 30.86 8.55 -28.70
N SER A 144 30.97 9.24 -29.84
CA SER A 144 31.34 10.65 -29.91
C SER A 144 30.17 11.57 -29.55
N SER A 145 30.49 12.82 -29.22
CA SER A 145 29.49 13.87 -29.01
C SER A 145 28.54 14.00 -30.20
N ARG A 146 27.24 14.22 -29.91
CA ARG A 146 26.11 14.33 -30.85
C ARG A 146 25.72 13.04 -31.59
N GLN A 147 26.43 11.94 -31.38
CA GLN A 147 25.96 10.63 -31.81
C GLN A 147 24.78 10.17 -30.96
N ARG A 148 24.02 9.21 -31.49
CA ARG A 148 22.74 8.80 -30.92
C ARG A 148 22.73 7.33 -30.53
N LEU A 149 21.90 7.05 -29.54
CA LEU A 149 21.57 5.72 -29.06
C LEU A 149 20.05 5.60 -29.02
N GLY A 150 19.47 4.67 -29.77
CA GLY A 150 18.07 4.33 -29.73
C GLY A 150 17.86 3.07 -28.89
N ILE A 151 17.27 3.20 -27.71
CA ILE A 151 16.88 2.07 -26.86
C ILE A 151 15.46 1.67 -27.26
N ARG A 152 15.32 0.50 -27.87
CA ARG A 152 14.04 -0.01 -28.36
C ARG A 152 13.44 -0.98 -27.36
N TYR A 153 12.24 -0.65 -26.91
CA TYR A 153 11.37 -1.44 -26.03
C TYR A 153 10.32 -2.12 -26.91
N SER A 154 10.56 -3.39 -27.25
CA SER A 154 9.63 -4.19 -28.05
C SER A 154 8.72 -5.02 -27.16
N ASN A 155 7.47 -5.20 -27.61
CA ASN A 155 6.44 -5.88 -26.83
C ASN A 155 6.31 -5.31 -25.41
N LEU A 156 6.48 -4.00 -25.27
CA LEU A 156 6.39 -3.32 -23.97
C LEU A 156 4.96 -3.44 -23.46
N ARG A 157 4.78 -4.12 -22.34
CA ARG A 157 3.48 -4.20 -21.68
C ARG A 157 3.19 -2.89 -20.98
N ILE A 158 2.13 -2.20 -21.37
CA ILE A 158 1.73 -0.98 -20.70
C ILE A 158 1.04 -1.34 -19.37
N PRO A 159 1.32 -0.61 -18.27
CA PRO A 159 0.64 -0.80 -16.99
C PRO A 159 -0.88 -0.86 -17.12
N SER A 160 -1.52 -1.58 -16.19
CA SER A 160 -2.97 -1.60 -16.05
C SER A 160 -3.54 -0.32 -15.44
N ILE A 161 -2.68 0.52 -14.86
CA ILE A 161 -3.03 1.80 -14.25
C ILE A 161 -2.75 2.91 -15.26
N SER A 162 -3.64 3.89 -15.37
CA SER A 162 -3.39 5.11 -16.14
C SER A 162 -2.34 6.00 -15.48
N TYR A 163 -1.54 6.73 -16.24
CA TYR A 163 -0.47 7.63 -15.76
C TYR A 163 -0.53 8.95 -16.53
N ASP A 164 -0.14 10.05 -15.91
CA ASP A 164 0.12 11.32 -16.60
C ASP A 164 1.59 11.54 -16.92
N LYS A 165 2.51 10.88 -16.20
CA LYS A 165 3.96 10.99 -16.43
C LYS A 165 4.66 9.64 -16.39
N PHE A 166 4.35 8.71 -17.29
CA PHE A 166 5.08 7.45 -17.38
C PHE A 166 6.45 7.66 -18.02
N ALA A 167 7.51 7.08 -17.43
CA ALA A 167 8.88 7.21 -17.91
C ALA A 167 9.49 5.84 -18.20
N LEU A 168 10.57 5.84 -18.99
CA LEU A 168 11.46 4.69 -19.19
C LEU A 168 12.85 5.13 -18.67
N PRO A 169 13.17 4.85 -17.38
CA PRO A 169 14.33 5.45 -16.74
C PRO A 169 15.66 4.85 -17.24
N LEU A 170 16.70 5.67 -17.22
CA LEU A 170 18.07 5.27 -17.57
C LEU A 170 19.04 5.73 -16.47
N LEU A 171 20.08 4.95 -16.22
CA LEU A 171 21.29 5.44 -15.53
C LEU A 171 22.51 5.29 -16.43
N VAL A 172 23.51 6.13 -16.23
CA VAL A 172 24.82 6.06 -16.88
C VAL A 172 25.91 5.84 -15.83
N SER A 173 26.86 4.96 -16.11
CA SER A 173 28.00 4.72 -15.22
C SER A 173 29.05 5.82 -15.36
N VAL A 174 29.57 6.32 -14.23
CA VAL A 174 30.76 7.17 -14.19
C VAL A 174 31.68 6.60 -13.10
N GLY A 175 32.78 5.96 -13.52
CA GLY A 175 33.57 5.14 -12.61
C GLY A 175 32.79 3.91 -12.16
N ASP A 176 32.75 3.66 -10.85
CA ASP A 176 31.98 2.58 -10.24
C ASP A 176 30.56 3.00 -9.82
N ASP A 177 30.18 4.28 -10.03
CA ASP A 177 28.90 4.84 -9.63
C ASP A 177 27.93 4.97 -10.81
N PHE A 178 26.63 4.98 -10.52
CA PHE A 178 25.57 5.15 -11.50
C PHE A 178 24.78 6.43 -11.26
N TYR A 179 24.60 7.22 -12.32
CA TYR A 179 23.91 8.50 -12.26
C TYR A 179 22.66 8.47 -13.11
N GLN A 180 21.57 8.99 -12.57
CA GLN A 180 20.29 8.97 -13.23
C GLN A 180 20.20 10.01 -14.34
N VAL A 181 19.65 9.60 -15.48
CA VAL A 181 19.46 10.45 -16.67
C VAL A 181 18.07 11.08 -16.64
N ASP A 182 17.97 12.35 -17.03
CA ASP A 182 16.68 13.02 -17.25
C ASP A 182 16.02 12.44 -18.51
N VAL A 183 14.79 11.94 -18.36
CA VAL A 183 14.07 11.21 -19.41
C VAL A 183 12.75 11.87 -19.78
N ASP A 184 12.42 11.87 -21.07
CA ASP A 184 11.06 12.26 -21.51
C ASP A 184 10.00 11.32 -20.91
N THR A 185 8.79 11.85 -20.72
CA THR A 185 7.63 11.12 -20.19
C THR A 185 6.46 11.18 -21.16
N PHE A 186 5.53 10.23 -21.02
CA PHE A 186 4.27 10.22 -21.76
C PHE A 186 3.10 9.77 -20.88
N SER A 187 1.88 10.14 -21.27
CA SER A 187 0.67 9.76 -20.56
C SER A 187 0.17 8.39 -21.01
N ILE A 188 -0.33 7.61 -20.06
CA ILE A 188 -1.08 6.37 -20.30
C ILE A 188 -2.54 6.66 -19.99
N ALA A 189 -3.37 6.71 -21.03
CA ALA A 189 -4.80 6.90 -20.91
C ALA A 189 -5.50 5.64 -20.36
N PRO A 190 -6.63 5.82 -19.65
CA PRO A 190 -7.48 4.69 -19.27
C PRO A 190 -8.11 4.02 -20.50
N GLY A 191 -8.59 2.80 -20.32
CA GLY A 191 -9.32 2.07 -21.34
C GLY A 191 -10.72 2.63 -21.59
N SER A 192 -11.49 1.97 -22.47
CA SER A 192 -12.90 2.31 -22.68
C SER A 192 -13.70 2.15 -21.38
N ALA A 193 -14.69 3.02 -21.14
CA ALA A 193 -15.62 2.89 -20.02
C ALA A 193 -16.28 1.50 -19.97
N LYS A 194 -16.23 0.86 -18.81
CA LYS A 194 -16.81 -0.47 -18.55
C LYS A 194 -17.54 -0.58 -17.21
N GLY A 195 -17.33 0.35 -16.29
CA GLY A 195 -17.94 0.33 -14.97
C GLY A 195 -18.25 1.71 -14.43
N LEU A 196 -18.94 1.73 -13.29
CA LEU A 196 -19.17 2.92 -12.48
C LEU A 196 -18.61 2.66 -11.08
N LEU A 197 -17.75 3.56 -10.60
CA LEU A 197 -17.38 3.62 -9.19
C LEU A 197 -18.45 4.46 -8.47
N VAL A 198 -19.12 3.86 -7.50
CA VAL A 198 -20.17 4.53 -6.70
C VAL A 198 -19.68 4.60 -5.26
N SER A 199 -19.68 5.80 -4.68
CA SER A 199 -19.21 6.07 -3.32
C SER A 199 -20.29 6.77 -2.52
N ALA A 200 -20.57 6.28 -1.32
CA ALA A 200 -21.52 6.88 -0.40
C ALA A 200 -20.94 6.88 1.03
N PRO A 201 -21.39 7.78 1.92
CA PRO A 201 -21.02 7.71 3.33
C PRO A 201 -21.31 6.33 3.92
N SER A 202 -20.38 5.77 4.69
CA SER A 202 -20.52 4.39 5.19
C SER A 202 -21.50 4.29 6.37
N ILE A 203 -21.71 5.37 7.11
CA ILE A 203 -22.73 5.46 8.17
C ILE A 203 -23.53 6.73 7.92
N ILE A 204 -24.85 6.61 7.96
CA ILE A 204 -25.78 7.74 7.84
C ILE A 204 -26.85 7.65 8.93
N PRO A 205 -27.34 8.77 9.47
CA PRO A 205 -28.51 8.76 10.34
C PRO A 205 -29.78 8.47 9.54
N THR A 206 -30.66 7.61 10.07
CA THR A 206 -31.96 7.37 9.46
C THR A 206 -32.79 8.65 9.30
N GLY A 207 -33.48 8.79 8.18
CA GLY A 207 -34.33 9.94 7.85
C GLY A 207 -33.57 11.23 7.54
N LYS A 208 -32.24 11.21 7.50
CA LYS A 208 -31.41 12.33 7.03
C LYS A 208 -31.04 12.13 5.56
N SER A 209 -31.04 13.23 4.81
CA SER A 209 -30.54 13.23 3.45
C SER A 209 -29.01 13.15 3.43
N PHE A 210 -28.50 12.45 2.41
CA PHE A 210 -27.09 12.37 2.09
C PHE A 210 -26.92 12.24 0.59
N ASP A 211 -25.68 12.42 0.11
CA ASP A 211 -25.36 12.34 -1.29
C ASP A 211 -24.38 11.18 -1.58
N ALA A 212 -24.38 10.69 -2.81
CA ALA A 212 -23.43 9.69 -3.29
C ALA A 212 -22.76 10.16 -4.60
N HIS A 213 -21.48 9.82 -4.78
CA HIS A 213 -20.70 10.17 -5.96
C HIS A 213 -20.61 9.01 -6.95
N VAL A 214 -20.66 9.33 -8.24
CA VAL A 214 -20.48 8.36 -9.34
C VAL A 214 -19.38 8.84 -10.27
N THR A 215 -18.44 7.95 -10.56
CA THR A 215 -17.35 8.18 -11.53
C THR A 215 -17.32 7.07 -12.56
N VAL A 216 -17.11 7.40 -13.83
CA VAL A 216 -16.95 6.38 -14.89
C VAL A 216 -15.54 5.81 -14.84
N VAL A 217 -15.46 4.48 -14.87
CA VAL A 217 -14.19 3.75 -14.85
C VAL A 217 -14.08 2.76 -16.02
N ASP A 218 -12.85 2.46 -16.41
CA ASP A 218 -12.57 1.36 -17.33
C ASP A 218 -12.69 -0.01 -16.65
N ALA A 219 -12.35 -1.10 -17.36
CA ALA A 219 -12.43 -2.46 -16.81
C ALA A 219 -11.48 -2.72 -15.64
N LEU A 220 -10.49 -1.85 -15.44
CA LEU A 220 -9.42 -1.96 -14.45
C LEU A 220 -9.60 -0.96 -13.30
N GLY A 221 -10.72 -0.23 -13.29
CA GLY A 221 -11.04 0.74 -12.25
C GLY A 221 -10.35 2.10 -12.41
N ASN A 222 -9.71 2.38 -13.57
CA ASN A 222 -9.14 3.71 -13.81
C ASN A 222 -10.25 4.69 -14.15
N PRO A 223 -10.28 5.89 -13.53
CA PRO A 223 -11.18 6.96 -13.93
C PRO A 223 -11.02 7.30 -15.41
N THR A 224 -12.13 7.57 -16.09
CA THR A 224 -12.15 7.97 -17.51
C THR A 224 -12.74 9.36 -17.67
N ASP A 225 -12.32 10.09 -18.72
CA ASP A 225 -12.89 11.39 -19.08
C ASP A 225 -14.17 11.27 -19.94
N GLN A 226 -14.78 10.08 -20.02
CA GLN A 226 -15.98 9.86 -20.82
C GLN A 226 -17.23 10.44 -20.15
N ALA A 227 -18.09 11.04 -20.96
CA ALA A 227 -19.39 11.55 -20.52
C ALA A 227 -20.25 10.44 -19.90
N ILE A 228 -20.95 10.77 -18.80
CA ILE A 228 -21.87 9.85 -18.11
C ILE A 228 -23.20 9.77 -18.88
N PRO A 229 -23.61 8.59 -19.37
CA PRO A 229 -24.94 8.41 -19.97
C PRO A 229 -26.04 8.54 -18.90
N SER A 230 -27.31 8.60 -19.30
CA SER A 230 -28.41 8.57 -18.32
C SER A 230 -28.36 7.30 -17.46
N LEU A 231 -28.51 7.48 -16.15
CA LEU A 231 -28.35 6.44 -15.14
C LEU A 231 -29.68 6.14 -14.44
N GLU A 232 -29.95 4.86 -14.20
CA GLU A 232 -31.00 4.39 -13.31
C GLU A 232 -30.40 4.09 -11.94
N ILE A 233 -31.02 4.65 -10.90
CA ILE A 233 -30.63 4.46 -9.51
C ILE A 233 -31.58 3.45 -8.88
N LEU A 234 -31.02 2.39 -8.30
CA LEU A 234 -31.76 1.38 -7.55
C LEU A 234 -31.30 1.41 -6.10
N ILE A 235 -32.27 1.42 -5.19
CA ILE A 235 -32.05 1.38 -3.75
C ILE A 235 -32.51 0.00 -3.27
N ASP A 236 -31.58 -0.78 -2.70
CA ASP A 236 -31.82 -2.17 -2.28
C ASP A 236 -32.48 -3.03 -3.39
N GLY A 237 -32.03 -2.83 -4.63
CA GLY A 237 -32.54 -3.53 -5.81
C GLY A 237 -33.85 -2.99 -6.39
N ILE A 238 -34.46 -1.97 -5.78
CA ILE A 238 -35.72 -1.36 -6.24
C ILE A 238 -35.40 -0.07 -6.99
N PHE A 239 -35.95 0.10 -8.20
CA PHE A 239 -35.81 1.34 -8.97
C PHE A 239 -36.33 2.53 -8.16
N SER A 240 -35.48 3.56 -8.01
CA SER A 240 -35.78 4.80 -7.31
C SER A 240 -36.08 5.92 -8.30
N ARG A 241 -35.10 6.28 -9.14
CA ARG A 241 -35.22 7.38 -10.13
C ARG A 241 -34.19 7.25 -11.25
N ARG A 242 -34.35 8.09 -12.28
CA ARG A 242 -33.39 8.26 -13.36
C ARG A 242 -32.66 9.60 -13.20
N LEU A 243 -31.36 9.59 -13.48
CA LEU A 243 -30.53 10.78 -13.63
C LEU A 243 -30.26 11.01 -15.12
N GLU A 244 -30.30 12.27 -15.52
CA GLU A 244 -30.03 12.66 -16.90
C GLU A 244 -28.54 12.51 -17.25
N ARG A 245 -28.26 12.48 -18.55
CA ARG A 245 -26.88 12.44 -19.07
C ARG A 245 -26.08 13.65 -18.56
N SER A 246 -24.84 13.42 -18.17
CA SER A 246 -23.85 14.45 -17.86
C SER A 246 -22.71 14.42 -18.88
N ASN A 247 -22.18 15.60 -19.22
CA ASN A 247 -20.93 15.68 -19.99
C ASN A 247 -19.71 15.63 -19.08
N GLU A 248 -19.89 15.78 -17.77
CA GLU A 248 -18.84 15.60 -16.78
C GLU A 248 -18.60 14.10 -16.53
N PRO A 249 -17.34 13.69 -16.25
CA PRO A 249 -16.99 12.32 -15.89
C PRO A 249 -17.38 11.93 -14.45
N GLU A 250 -17.99 12.87 -13.72
CA GLU A 250 -18.51 12.71 -12.36
C GLU A 250 -19.96 13.18 -12.26
N LEU A 251 -20.74 12.50 -11.42
CA LEU A 251 -22.13 12.85 -11.13
C LEU A 251 -22.45 12.66 -9.64
N LEU A 252 -23.15 13.63 -9.07
CA LEU A 252 -23.69 13.56 -7.71
C LEU A 252 -25.13 13.00 -7.74
N ILE A 253 -25.40 12.02 -6.87
CA ILE A 253 -26.73 11.51 -6.58
C ILE A 253 -27.22 12.19 -5.29
N SER A 254 -27.94 13.30 -5.42
CA SER A 254 -28.33 14.12 -4.26
C SER A 254 -29.62 13.66 -3.56
N ASP A 255 -29.81 14.04 -2.30
CA ASP A 255 -31.07 13.85 -1.57
C ASP A 255 -31.48 12.38 -1.42
N LEU A 256 -30.51 11.48 -1.22
CA LEU A 256 -30.78 10.09 -0.86
C LEU A 256 -31.19 10.01 0.61
N ILE A 257 -32.17 9.18 0.92
CA ILE A 257 -32.69 9.01 2.28
C ILE A 257 -32.95 7.52 2.54
N PHE A 258 -32.52 7.03 3.71
CA PHE A 258 -32.92 5.74 4.24
C PHE A 258 -33.78 5.94 5.49
N GLU A 259 -35.04 5.51 5.42
CA GLU A 259 -36.02 5.65 6.51
C GLU A 259 -35.94 4.52 7.53
N LYS A 260 -35.32 3.39 7.17
CA LYS A 260 -35.20 2.20 8.01
C LYS A 260 -33.77 2.04 8.45
N GLU A 261 -33.58 1.61 9.69
CA GLU A 261 -32.27 1.18 10.16
C GLU A 261 -31.85 -0.12 9.47
N GLY A 262 -30.55 -0.26 9.21
CA GLY A 262 -29.99 -1.47 8.63
C GLY A 262 -28.90 -1.19 7.61
N LEU A 263 -28.47 -2.27 6.95
CA LEU A 263 -27.52 -2.19 5.86
C LEU A 263 -28.26 -1.99 4.55
N HIS A 264 -27.78 -1.02 3.79
CA HIS A 264 -28.33 -0.66 2.49
C HIS A 264 -27.25 -0.59 1.42
N ARG A 265 -27.68 -0.65 0.16
CA ARG A 265 -26.82 -0.40 -0.99
C ARG A 265 -27.54 0.37 -2.09
N ILE A 266 -26.74 1.11 -2.85
CA ILE A 266 -27.17 1.80 -4.06
C ILE A 266 -26.54 1.08 -5.25
N ASP A 267 -27.37 0.57 -6.14
CA ASP A 267 -26.95 0.06 -7.44
C ASP A 267 -27.24 1.12 -8.51
N VAL A 268 -26.28 1.34 -9.40
CA VAL A 268 -26.36 2.32 -10.47
C VAL A 268 -26.11 1.62 -11.79
N ARG A 269 -26.95 1.86 -12.80
CA ARG A 269 -26.75 1.30 -14.14
C ARG A 269 -27.10 2.31 -15.22
N SER A 270 -26.42 2.25 -16.35
CA SER A 270 -26.84 3.02 -17.53
C SER A 270 -28.17 2.49 -18.06
N SER A 271 -28.98 3.36 -18.70
CA SER A 271 -30.27 2.95 -19.28
C SER A 271 -30.14 1.83 -20.33
N GLY A 272 -28.99 1.72 -21.00
CA GLY A 272 -28.67 0.62 -21.92
C GLY A 272 -28.03 -0.61 -21.26
N GLY A 273 -27.79 -0.58 -19.95
CA GLY A 273 -27.25 -1.68 -19.15
C GLY A 273 -25.75 -1.96 -19.30
N SER A 274 -25.05 -1.18 -20.13
CA SER A 274 -23.63 -1.34 -20.48
C SER A 274 -22.66 -0.92 -19.38
N LEU A 275 -23.05 0.04 -18.53
CA LEU A 275 -22.29 0.50 -17.37
C LEU A 275 -23.07 0.15 -16.12
N ARG A 276 -22.38 -0.39 -15.11
CA ARG A 276 -22.96 -0.74 -13.83
C ARG A 276 -21.96 -0.44 -12.72
N GLY A 277 -22.48 -0.08 -11.56
CA GLY A 277 -21.72 0.15 -10.35
C GLY A 277 -22.57 -0.09 -9.12
N ARG A 278 -21.90 -0.31 -8.00
CA ARG A 278 -22.53 -0.53 -6.71
C ARG A 278 -21.77 0.25 -5.66
N SER A 279 -22.49 0.88 -4.75
CA SER A 279 -21.88 1.62 -3.64
C SER A 279 -21.13 0.69 -2.68
N ASN A 280 -20.26 1.27 -1.85
CA ASN A 280 -19.90 0.63 -0.59
C ASN A 280 -21.15 0.34 0.27
N LEU A 281 -20.97 -0.49 1.29
CA LEU A 281 -22.02 -0.71 2.30
C LEU A 281 -22.32 0.61 3.02
N ILE A 282 -23.61 0.84 3.26
CA ILE A 282 -24.13 1.99 3.99
C ILE A 282 -24.91 1.44 5.18
N TYR A 283 -24.54 1.84 6.39
CA TYR A 283 -25.28 1.52 7.60
C TYR A 283 -26.13 2.72 8.00
N ALA A 284 -27.44 2.59 7.78
CA ALA A 284 -28.43 3.52 8.28
C ALA A 284 -28.65 3.22 9.76
N ALA A 285 -28.19 4.11 10.64
CA ALA A 285 -28.21 3.92 12.08
C ALA A 285 -29.15 4.91 12.77
N SER A 286 -29.68 4.52 13.92
CA SER A 286 -30.27 5.45 14.89
C SER A 286 -29.27 6.55 15.26
N TYR A 287 -29.76 7.74 15.61
CA TYR A 287 -28.92 8.87 16.05
C TYR A 287 -27.83 8.45 17.07
N ASN A 288 -26.60 8.97 16.92
CA ASN A 288 -25.37 8.75 17.74
C ASN A 288 -24.29 7.79 17.19
N ALA A 289 -24.39 7.27 15.98
CA ALA A 289 -23.25 6.57 15.35
C ALA A 289 -22.21 7.58 14.81
N PRO A 290 -20.89 7.30 14.89
CA PRO A 290 -19.88 8.16 14.26
C PRO A 290 -19.96 8.05 12.73
N ASN A 291 -19.55 9.11 12.04
CA ASN A 291 -19.25 9.06 10.62
C ASN A 291 -17.90 8.35 10.40
N ILE A 292 -17.76 7.70 9.24
CA ILE A 292 -16.50 7.10 8.81
C ILE A 292 -15.97 7.94 7.66
N PHE A 293 -14.79 8.53 7.87
CA PHE A 293 -14.04 9.22 6.82
C PHE A 293 -12.91 8.30 6.37
N TRP A 294 -12.88 7.96 5.09
CA TRP A 294 -11.84 7.13 4.49
C TRP A 294 -10.63 7.98 4.15
N SER A 295 -9.44 7.53 4.56
CA SER A 295 -8.23 8.31 4.40
C SER A 295 -6.99 7.53 4.00
N ASP A 296 -6.06 8.24 3.36
CA ASP A 296 -4.69 7.79 3.10
C ASP A 296 -3.74 8.96 3.32
N PHE A 297 -2.80 8.81 4.25
CA PHE A 297 -1.89 9.89 4.66
C PHE A 297 -0.49 9.78 4.05
N HIS A 298 -0.26 8.80 3.18
CA HIS A 298 1.05 8.47 2.65
C HIS A 298 0.95 8.11 1.16
N LEU A 299 0.35 8.98 0.36
CA LEU A 299 0.32 8.80 -1.09
C LEU A 299 1.62 9.31 -1.72
N HIS A 300 2.41 8.42 -2.32
CA HIS A 300 3.56 8.83 -3.12
C HIS A 300 3.13 9.42 -4.46
N MET A 301 3.45 10.70 -4.68
CA MET A 301 3.67 11.20 -6.04
C MET A 301 5.00 10.67 -6.56
N ASN A 302 5.16 10.63 -7.88
CA ASN A 302 6.48 10.52 -8.48
C ASN A 302 6.59 11.64 -9.50
N ASP A 303 6.87 12.83 -8.99
CA ASP A 303 7.07 14.05 -9.75
C ASP A 303 8.50 14.16 -10.32
N HIS A 304 9.37 13.21 -9.99
CA HIS A 304 10.70 13.13 -10.59
C HIS A 304 10.61 12.83 -12.08
N GLU A 305 11.02 13.84 -12.87
CA GLU A 305 11.30 13.78 -14.32
C GLU A 305 12.24 12.61 -14.71
N LYS A 306 12.86 11.97 -13.72
CA LYS A 306 13.83 10.90 -13.89
C LYS A 306 13.27 9.47 -13.74
N LYS A 307 12.14 9.25 -13.04
CA LYS A 307 11.54 7.89 -12.82
C LYS A 307 10.11 7.72 -13.31
N GLY A 308 9.38 8.82 -13.52
CA GLY A 308 7.97 8.83 -13.93
C GLY A 308 7.00 8.28 -12.89
N GLY A 309 5.77 8.78 -12.89
CA GLY A 309 4.66 8.25 -12.12
C GLY A 309 3.48 9.21 -12.14
N PHE A 310 2.91 9.49 -10.96
CA PHE A 310 1.73 10.35 -10.85
C PHE A 310 2.10 11.75 -10.40
N SER A 311 1.53 12.77 -11.04
CA SER A 311 1.46 14.09 -10.41
C SER A 311 0.50 14.07 -9.21
N ALA A 312 0.66 15.04 -8.32
CA ALA A 312 -0.23 15.21 -7.18
C ALA A 312 -1.68 15.49 -7.61
N GLU A 313 -1.91 16.17 -8.74
CA GLU A 313 -3.25 16.44 -9.28
C GLU A 313 -3.95 15.14 -9.68
N VAL A 314 -3.29 14.29 -10.47
CA VAL A 314 -3.86 13.01 -10.90
C VAL A 314 -4.09 12.06 -9.72
N LEU A 315 -3.22 12.07 -8.70
CA LEU A 315 -3.47 11.31 -7.48
C LEU A 315 -4.74 11.78 -6.75
N ARG A 316 -5.00 13.09 -6.68
CA ARG A 316 -6.23 13.63 -6.09
C ARG A 316 -7.44 13.20 -6.90
N GLU A 317 -7.42 13.44 -8.20
CA GLU A 317 -8.54 13.09 -9.09
C GLU A 317 -8.85 11.58 -9.09
N ARG A 318 -7.83 10.73 -9.00
CA ARG A 318 -8.01 9.29 -8.89
C ARG A 318 -8.68 8.87 -7.58
N ASN A 319 -8.38 9.56 -6.49
CA ASN A 319 -8.78 9.16 -5.15
C ASN A 319 -9.96 9.95 -4.58
N LYS A 320 -10.40 11.04 -5.22
CA LYS A 320 -11.48 11.92 -4.69
C LYS A 320 -12.80 11.20 -4.43
N THR A 321 -13.11 10.16 -5.19
CA THR A 321 -14.32 9.33 -4.98
C THR A 321 -14.06 8.28 -3.89
N ALA A 322 -12.82 7.83 -3.74
CA ALA A 322 -12.40 6.74 -2.87
C ALA A 322 -11.96 7.16 -1.46
N LEU A 323 -11.61 8.42 -1.23
CA LEU A 323 -11.11 8.95 0.04
C LEU A 323 -11.74 10.31 0.35
N ASP A 324 -12.09 10.52 1.61
CA ASP A 324 -12.60 11.79 2.15
C ASP A 324 -11.45 12.71 2.60
N VAL A 325 -10.35 12.11 3.07
CA VAL A 325 -9.14 12.84 3.52
C VAL A 325 -7.92 12.19 2.89
N LEU A 326 -7.03 12.97 2.27
CA LEU A 326 -5.78 12.43 1.73
C LEU A 326 -4.61 13.36 2.00
N SER A 327 -3.41 12.78 2.08
CA SER A 327 -2.16 13.51 2.13
C SER A 327 -1.14 12.94 1.14
N ILE A 328 -0.42 13.85 0.48
CA ILE A 328 0.64 13.55 -0.49
C ILE A 328 1.90 14.27 0.02
N PRO A 329 2.77 13.58 0.79
CA PRO A 329 3.98 14.18 1.34
C PRO A 329 4.86 14.84 0.26
N GLY A 330 5.39 16.01 0.57
CA GLY A 330 6.25 16.78 -0.35
C GLY A 330 5.51 17.61 -1.40
N SER A 331 4.19 17.47 -1.55
CA SER A 331 3.39 18.32 -2.44
C SER A 331 2.97 19.63 -1.76
N ARG A 332 3.29 20.78 -2.36
CA ARG A 332 2.85 22.12 -1.89
C ARG A 332 1.47 22.55 -2.41
N ILE A 333 0.83 21.73 -3.24
CA ILE A 333 -0.46 22.05 -3.85
C ILE A 333 -1.57 21.68 -2.85
N PHE A 334 -2.56 22.56 -2.66
CA PHE A 334 -3.60 22.44 -1.62
C PHE A 334 -4.15 21.00 -1.48
N SER A 335 -3.91 20.37 -0.33
CA SER A 335 -4.51 19.12 0.15
C SER A 335 -5.30 19.41 1.43
N SER A 336 -6.18 18.51 1.88
CA SER A 336 -6.87 18.68 3.17
C SER A 336 -5.92 18.52 4.38
N ALA A 337 -4.73 17.94 4.17
CA ALA A 337 -3.68 17.82 5.17
C ALA A 337 -2.28 18.01 4.56
N THR A 338 -1.49 18.93 5.11
CA THR A 338 -0.10 19.19 4.71
C THR A 338 0.82 18.14 5.32
N SER A 339 1.79 17.61 4.56
CA SER A 339 2.75 16.65 5.13
C SER A 339 4.12 16.78 4.51
N SER A 340 5.13 16.48 5.33
CA SER A 340 6.51 16.31 4.91
C SER A 340 6.95 14.89 5.23
N GLU A 341 7.81 14.37 4.37
CA GLU A 341 8.46 13.09 4.60
C GLU A 341 9.95 13.31 4.85
N PHE A 342 10.47 12.65 5.87
CA PHE A 342 11.90 12.68 6.16
C PHE A 342 12.58 11.46 5.54
N HIS A 343 13.45 11.69 4.56
CA HIS A 343 14.26 10.63 3.95
C HIS A 343 15.68 10.61 4.53
N ARG A 344 15.98 9.62 5.37
CA ARG A 344 17.32 9.49 6.01
C ARG A 344 17.66 8.03 6.33
N PRO A 345 18.95 7.66 6.32
CA PRO A 345 19.40 6.39 6.86
C PRO A 345 18.93 6.19 8.31
N LEU A 346 18.69 4.94 8.71
CA LEU A 346 18.25 4.62 10.07
C LEU A 346 19.23 5.11 11.15
N VAL A 347 20.54 5.10 10.84
CA VAL A 347 21.60 5.63 11.73
C VAL A 347 21.51 7.14 11.97
N GLU A 348 20.85 7.88 11.09
CA GLU A 348 20.64 9.33 11.16
C GLU A 348 19.23 9.71 11.66
N GLY A 349 18.43 8.71 12.05
CA GLY A 349 17.09 8.91 12.60
C GLY A 349 15.97 8.21 11.83
N GLY A 350 16.27 7.63 10.65
CA GLY A 350 15.28 6.90 9.84
C GLY A 350 14.17 7.76 9.27
N ASN A 351 13.18 7.11 8.65
CA ASN A 351 12.13 7.78 7.89
C ASN A 351 10.83 7.88 8.68
N MET A 352 10.16 9.02 8.59
CA MET A 352 8.82 9.23 9.14
C MET A 352 8.10 10.29 8.31
N ILE A 353 6.77 10.29 8.40
CA ILE A 353 5.96 11.40 7.88
C ILE A 353 5.54 12.28 9.05
N LEU A 354 5.65 13.59 8.85
CA LEU A 354 5.07 14.58 9.73
C LEU A 354 3.87 15.22 9.03
N LEU A 355 2.69 14.84 9.48
CA LEU A 355 1.41 15.34 8.98
C LEU A 355 0.97 16.53 9.84
N ASN A 356 0.58 17.62 9.19
CA ASN A 356 0.20 18.91 9.76
C ASN A 356 1.19 19.40 10.84
N GLU A 357 2.49 19.17 10.65
CA GLU A 357 3.58 19.52 11.58
C GLU A 357 3.45 18.93 12.99
N ARG A 358 2.53 17.97 13.18
CA ARG A 358 2.11 17.49 14.50
C ARG A 358 2.03 15.97 14.61
N TYR A 359 1.41 15.32 13.63
CA TYR A 359 1.14 13.89 13.69
C TYR A 359 2.35 13.13 13.12
N GLN A 360 2.96 12.27 13.94
CA GLN A 360 4.14 11.49 13.55
C GLN A 360 3.70 10.11 13.05
N ILE A 361 3.89 9.83 11.77
CA ILE A 361 3.61 8.51 11.20
C ILE A 361 4.92 7.74 11.07
N ALA A 362 5.05 6.67 11.86
CA ALA A 362 6.14 5.71 11.75
C ALA A 362 5.84 4.72 10.63
N LEU A 363 6.81 4.53 9.74
CA LEU A 363 6.70 3.71 8.53
C LEU A 363 7.24 2.31 8.75
N GLY A 364 6.56 1.28 8.24
CA GLY A 364 6.95 -0.12 8.43
C GLY A 364 7.95 -0.64 7.41
N ASP A 365 7.88 -0.15 6.18
CA ASP A 365 8.76 -0.48 5.05
C ASP A 365 10.14 0.19 5.16
N VAL A 366 10.19 1.42 5.69
CA VAL A 366 11.41 2.19 5.94
C VAL A 366 11.43 2.80 7.35
N PRO A 367 11.73 2.03 8.41
CA PRO A 367 11.50 2.47 9.79
C PRO A 367 12.23 3.74 10.24
N VAL A 368 11.56 4.50 11.11
CA VAL A 368 12.14 5.58 11.92
C VAL A 368 12.99 5.00 13.04
N ASP A 369 14.03 5.69 13.50
CA ASP A 369 14.57 5.47 14.84
C ASP A 369 13.52 5.88 15.88
N HIS A 370 12.91 4.91 16.55
CA HIS A 370 11.80 5.17 17.47
C HIS A 370 12.14 6.19 18.57
N ARG A 371 13.42 6.36 18.93
CA ARG A 371 13.87 7.34 19.94
C ARG A 371 13.68 8.79 19.49
N ARG A 372 13.44 9.02 18.20
CA ARG A 372 13.11 10.32 17.61
C ARG A 372 11.63 10.67 17.72
N LEU A 373 10.78 9.70 18.06
CA LEU A 373 9.35 9.94 18.25
C LEU A 373 9.13 10.68 19.57
N ASP A 374 8.43 11.81 19.47
CA ASP A 374 8.05 12.61 20.62
C ASP A 374 6.67 12.18 21.14
N ALA A 375 6.64 11.56 22.33
CA ALA A 375 5.43 11.01 22.94
C ALA A 375 4.38 12.08 23.33
N ARG A 376 4.73 13.37 23.30
CA ARG A 376 3.79 14.46 23.56
C ARG A 376 2.83 14.71 22.38
N TYR A 377 3.23 14.29 21.18
CA TYR A 377 2.41 14.40 19.99
C TYR A 377 1.83 13.03 19.59
N PRO A 378 0.71 12.99 18.87
CA PRO A 378 0.14 11.73 18.42
C PRO A 378 1.11 10.96 17.51
N ILE A 379 1.28 9.66 17.81
CA ILE A 379 2.09 8.73 17.03
C ILE A 379 1.16 7.74 16.34
N LEU A 380 1.31 7.63 15.04
CA LEU A 380 0.60 6.66 14.21
C LEU A 380 1.60 5.65 13.66
N ALA A 381 1.21 4.38 13.61
CA ALA A 381 1.99 3.31 13.00
C ALA A 381 1.32 2.91 11.69
N GLU A 382 2.05 3.03 10.58
CA GLU A 382 1.62 2.51 9.31
C GLU A 382 1.78 0.98 9.30
N ILE A 383 0.67 0.28 9.54
CA ILE A 383 0.65 -1.18 9.64
C ILE A 383 0.34 -1.86 8.30
N ILE A 384 0.04 -1.08 7.25
CA ILE A 384 -0.05 -1.55 5.87
C ILE A 384 0.54 -0.48 4.96
N ALA A 385 1.49 -0.86 4.11
CA ALA A 385 1.99 -0.01 3.04
C ALA A 385 2.00 -0.82 1.74
N GLY A 386 1.18 -0.41 0.78
CA GLY A 386 0.96 -1.12 -0.48
C GLY A 386 0.49 -2.56 -0.22
N ARG A 387 1.30 -3.54 -0.63
CA ARG A 387 0.99 -4.99 -0.48
C ARG A 387 1.49 -5.62 0.82
N SER A 388 2.23 -4.86 1.63
CA SER A 388 2.94 -5.39 2.80
C SER A 388 2.23 -5.04 4.08
N GLN A 389 2.27 -5.95 5.05
CA GLN A 389 1.70 -5.74 6.39
C GLN A 389 2.81 -5.57 7.41
N TYR A 390 2.64 -4.63 8.35
CA TYR A 390 3.61 -4.24 9.36
C TYR A 390 2.95 -4.09 10.73
N GLU A 391 1.95 -4.92 11.04
CA GLU A 391 1.27 -4.93 12.36
C GLU A 391 2.29 -4.99 13.52
N TRP A 392 3.43 -5.66 13.30
CA TRP A 392 4.53 -5.71 14.26
C TRP A 392 5.06 -4.33 14.67
N LEU A 393 5.03 -3.31 13.80
CA LEU A 393 5.52 -1.97 14.10
C LEU A 393 4.66 -1.33 15.19
N GLY A 394 3.34 -1.37 14.99
CA GLY A 394 2.37 -0.88 15.96
C GLY A 394 2.52 -1.59 17.31
N ILE A 395 2.61 -2.93 17.29
CA ILE A 395 2.84 -3.74 18.51
C ILE A 395 4.16 -3.34 19.19
N ARG A 396 5.24 -3.17 18.43
CA ARG A 396 6.57 -2.87 18.97
C ARG A 396 6.62 -1.48 19.60
N LEU A 397 6.04 -0.47 18.96
CA LEU A 397 5.96 0.88 19.51
C LEU A 397 5.07 0.92 20.77
N ALA A 398 3.92 0.24 20.75
CA ALA A 398 3.07 0.11 21.94
C ALA A 398 3.81 -0.59 23.10
N GLY A 399 4.58 -1.64 22.81
CA GLY A 399 5.41 -2.35 23.79
C GLY A 399 6.56 -1.52 24.35
N LEU A 400 6.99 -0.47 23.66
CA LEU A 400 7.94 0.54 24.17
C LEU A 400 7.27 1.60 25.06
N GLY A 401 5.94 1.56 25.21
CA GLY A 401 5.16 2.47 26.05
C GLY A 401 4.50 3.63 25.30
N TYR A 402 4.69 3.73 23.98
CA TYR A 402 4.00 4.76 23.19
C TYR A 402 2.50 4.46 23.08
N LYS A 403 1.68 5.51 23.19
CA LYS A 403 0.29 5.46 22.73
C LYS A 403 0.29 5.58 21.22
N VAL A 404 -0.04 4.49 20.52
CA VAL A 404 -0.04 4.45 19.05
C VAL A 404 -1.42 4.16 18.50
N SER A 405 -1.70 4.76 17.34
CA SER A 405 -2.87 4.46 16.52
C SER A 405 -2.43 3.82 15.21
N PHE A 406 -3.27 2.98 14.61
CA PHE A 406 -2.95 2.32 13.36
C PHE A 406 -3.47 3.15 12.17
N VAL A 407 -2.62 3.25 11.15
CA VAL A 407 -2.97 3.76 9.82
C VAL A 407 -2.43 2.80 8.75
N GLY A 408 -2.92 2.94 7.53
CA GLY A 408 -2.43 2.22 6.38
C GLY A 408 -2.53 3.06 5.12
N SER A 409 -1.69 2.71 4.14
CA SER A 409 -1.59 3.38 2.85
C SER A 409 -1.60 2.39 1.69
N GLN A 410 -2.18 2.82 0.57
CA GLN A 410 -2.14 2.12 -0.71
C GLN A 410 -0.78 2.17 -1.39
N SER A 411 0.11 3.04 -0.92
CA SER A 411 1.45 3.24 -1.47
C SER A 411 2.54 2.74 -0.51
N SER A 412 3.77 2.59 -1.02
CA SER A 412 4.94 2.19 -0.23
C SER A 412 6.23 2.57 -0.94
N HIS A 413 7.34 2.50 -0.22
CA HIS A 413 8.70 2.66 -0.74
C HIS A 413 9.21 1.46 -1.55
N LEU A 414 8.54 0.30 -1.43
CA LEU A 414 8.90 -0.89 -2.20
C LEU A 414 8.51 -0.68 -3.68
N THR A 415 9.37 -1.12 -4.61
CA THR A 415 9.08 -1.03 -6.04
C THR A 415 7.97 -2.01 -6.45
N GLY A 416 7.04 -1.58 -7.31
CA GLY A 416 6.03 -2.48 -7.91
C GLY A 416 4.86 -2.86 -6.99
N THR A 417 4.63 -2.10 -5.92
CA THR A 417 3.64 -2.41 -4.87
C THR A 417 2.46 -1.43 -4.72
N PRO A 418 1.92 -0.74 -5.76
CA PRO A 418 0.65 -0.05 -5.53
C PRO A 418 -0.44 -1.12 -5.36
N ASN A 419 -0.96 -1.25 -4.14
CA ASN A 419 -2.19 -1.97 -3.87
C ASN A 419 -3.28 -0.93 -3.66
N GLN A 420 -4.20 -0.76 -4.61
CA GLN A 420 -5.18 0.32 -4.63
C GLN A 420 -6.34 0.17 -3.62
N HIS A 421 -6.07 -0.45 -2.47
CA HIS A 421 -7.12 -0.97 -1.59
C HIS A 421 -6.90 -0.66 -0.12
N ALA A 422 -5.66 -0.61 0.34
CA ALA A 422 -5.34 -0.30 1.72
C ALA A 422 -5.69 1.16 2.05
N LYS A 423 -6.33 1.38 3.19
CA LYS A 423 -6.72 2.72 3.67
C LYS A 423 -7.01 2.70 5.15
N SER A 424 -7.07 3.89 5.71
CA SER A 424 -7.48 4.15 7.09
C SER A 424 -8.92 4.64 7.11
N ALA A 425 -9.64 4.32 8.18
CA ALA A 425 -10.93 4.89 8.48
C ALA A 425 -10.81 5.72 9.76
N LEU A 426 -11.33 6.96 9.74
CA LEU A 426 -11.44 7.84 10.90
C LEU A 426 -12.87 7.81 11.42
N LEU A 427 -13.05 7.54 12.72
CA LEU A 427 -14.35 7.60 13.38
C LEU A 427 -14.60 9.00 13.93
N VAL A 428 -15.34 9.79 13.16
CA VAL A 428 -15.62 11.21 13.43
C VAL A 428 -17.00 11.33 14.06
N ARG A 429 -17.11 11.94 15.25
CA ARG A 429 -18.42 12.14 15.90
C ARG A 429 -19.21 13.24 15.20
N ASP A 430 -20.52 13.28 15.44
CA ASP A 430 -21.38 14.33 14.89
C ASP A 430 -20.91 15.72 15.37
N GLY A 431 -20.79 16.67 14.43
CA GLY A 431 -20.26 18.02 14.68
C GLY A 431 -18.76 18.12 14.98
N GLU A 432 -18.00 17.01 14.91
CA GLU A 432 -16.56 16.98 15.17
C GLU A 432 -15.73 17.14 13.89
N ASP A 433 -14.58 17.82 13.98
CA ASP A 433 -13.59 17.85 12.89
C ASP A 433 -12.74 16.57 12.87
N TRP A 434 -12.36 16.12 11.67
CA TRP A 434 -11.59 14.88 11.48
C TRP A 434 -10.24 14.90 12.20
N GLN A 435 -9.60 16.07 12.36
CA GLN A 435 -8.33 16.18 13.09
C GLN A 435 -8.49 15.86 14.57
N THR A 436 -9.67 16.14 15.15
CA THR A 436 -9.96 15.77 16.54
C THR A 436 -10.05 14.26 16.68
N ALA A 437 -10.67 13.57 15.72
CA ALA A 437 -10.68 12.11 15.66
C ALA A 437 -9.28 11.52 15.51
N LEU A 438 -8.45 12.10 14.64
CA LEU A 438 -7.06 11.67 14.44
C LEU A 438 -6.22 11.89 15.70
N ASN A 439 -6.35 13.04 16.37
CA ASN A 439 -5.62 13.35 17.61
C ASN A 439 -5.94 12.36 18.74
N GLU A 440 -7.18 11.91 18.83
CA GLU A 440 -7.60 10.89 19.80
C GLU A 440 -7.23 9.47 19.39
N GLY A 441 -6.79 9.27 18.14
CA GLY A 441 -6.41 7.97 17.61
C GLY A 441 -7.57 7.11 17.13
N ARG A 442 -8.76 7.70 16.92
CA ARG A 442 -10.00 7.01 16.55
C ARG A 442 -9.97 6.52 15.11
N THR A 443 -9.13 5.51 14.87
CA THR A 443 -8.90 4.94 13.55
C THR A 443 -9.05 3.43 13.54
N TYR A 444 -9.28 2.89 12.35
CA TYR A 444 -9.04 1.48 12.05
C TYR A 444 -8.48 1.37 10.62
N VAL A 445 -7.79 0.29 10.32
CA VAL A 445 -7.11 0.07 9.03
C VAL A 445 -7.77 -1.08 8.31
N VAL A 446 -7.91 -0.95 6.99
CA VAL A 446 -8.45 -2.01 6.12
C VAL A 446 -7.45 -2.31 5.01
N SER A 447 -7.32 -3.58 4.65
CA SER A 447 -6.57 -3.97 3.45
C SER A 447 -7.40 -3.88 2.17
N GLU A 448 -8.73 -4.04 2.28
CA GLU A 448 -9.64 -4.21 1.16
C GLU A 448 -11.04 -3.64 1.45
N GLY A 449 -11.69 -3.12 0.41
CA GLY A 449 -13.07 -2.62 0.48
C GLY A 449 -13.27 -1.48 1.48
N ARG A 450 -14.53 -1.23 1.87
CA ARG A 450 -14.90 -0.23 2.90
C ARG A 450 -15.78 -0.89 3.97
N PRO A 451 -15.25 -1.88 4.72
CA PRO A 451 -16.00 -2.50 5.80
C PRO A 451 -16.27 -1.47 6.91
N ILE A 452 -17.40 -1.61 7.59
CA ILE A 452 -17.78 -0.80 8.74
C ILE A 452 -17.36 -1.57 9.98
N LEU A 453 -16.48 -0.99 10.80
CA LEU A 453 -16.07 -1.56 12.08
C LEU A 453 -16.35 -0.56 13.20
N LEU A 454 -17.20 -0.95 14.15
CA LEU A 454 -17.45 -0.20 15.38
C LEU A 454 -17.06 -1.08 16.57
N VAL A 455 -16.06 -0.66 17.33
CA VAL A 455 -15.55 -1.38 18.51
C VAL A 455 -15.53 -0.46 19.70
N LYS A 456 -15.97 -0.97 20.85
CA LYS A 456 -15.86 -0.30 22.14
C LYS A 456 -15.24 -1.20 23.18
N ILE A 457 -14.33 -0.64 23.96
CA ILE A 457 -13.69 -1.31 25.09
C ILE A 457 -14.07 -0.55 26.35
N ASN A 458 -14.90 -1.17 27.20
CA ASN A 458 -15.52 -0.49 28.35
C ASN A 458 -16.13 0.88 27.96
N ASN A 459 -16.88 0.91 26.85
CA ASN A 459 -17.52 2.09 26.24
C ASN A 459 -16.57 3.13 25.60
N ALA A 460 -15.25 2.91 25.59
CA ALA A 460 -14.31 3.77 24.89
C ALA A 460 -14.13 3.35 23.43
N ASP A 461 -14.01 4.34 22.54
CA ASP A 461 -13.72 4.10 21.12
C ASP A 461 -12.25 3.68 20.92
N SER A 462 -11.95 3.05 19.78
CA SER A 462 -10.60 2.71 19.33
C SER A 462 -9.62 3.89 19.47
N GLY A 463 -8.36 3.62 19.82
CA GLY A 463 -7.32 4.65 19.97
C GLY A 463 -7.27 5.36 21.32
N MET A 464 -8.32 5.29 22.12
CA MET A 464 -8.40 6.02 23.39
C MET A 464 -7.54 5.37 24.50
N ARG A 465 -7.22 6.16 25.54
CA ARG A 465 -6.80 5.65 26.85
C ARG A 465 -7.92 5.87 27.86
N ILE A 466 -8.22 4.84 28.65
CA ILE A 466 -9.21 4.90 29.73
C ILE A 466 -8.63 4.50 31.08
N PRO A 467 -9.27 4.89 32.21
CA PRO A 467 -8.85 4.46 33.54
C PRO A 467 -8.79 2.94 33.71
N TYR A 468 -7.98 2.48 34.66
CA TYR A 468 -7.91 1.07 35.00
C TYR A 468 -9.29 0.52 35.42
N SER A 469 -9.56 -0.73 35.07
CA SER A 469 -10.76 -1.49 35.47
C SER A 469 -10.38 -2.97 35.56
N ALA A 470 -10.82 -3.69 36.58
CA ALA A 470 -10.54 -5.13 36.63
C ALA A 470 -11.30 -5.92 35.53
N ARG A 471 -12.44 -5.39 35.07
CA ARG A 471 -13.26 -5.99 34.02
C ARG A 471 -12.98 -5.30 32.68
N ARG A 472 -12.60 -6.09 31.66
CA ARG A 472 -12.43 -5.64 30.28
C ARG A 472 -13.51 -6.29 29.43
N GLN A 473 -14.45 -5.49 28.96
CA GLN A 473 -15.46 -5.93 28.02
C GLN A 473 -15.24 -5.23 26.69
N ILE A 474 -15.17 -6.02 25.62
CA ILE A 474 -14.94 -5.57 24.26
C ILE A 474 -16.16 -5.95 23.44
N LYS A 475 -16.92 -4.96 22.99
CA LYS A 475 -18.09 -5.15 22.15
C LYS A 475 -17.87 -4.50 20.81
N GLY A 476 -18.38 -5.11 19.76
CA GLY A 476 -18.37 -4.46 18.47
C GLY A 476 -19.27 -5.15 17.45
N GLN A 477 -19.34 -4.50 16.30
CA GLN A 477 -20.01 -5.01 15.12
C GLN A 477 -19.14 -4.73 13.91
N VAL A 478 -19.16 -5.67 12.97
CA VAL A 478 -18.49 -5.55 11.68
C VAL A 478 -19.48 -5.82 10.55
N HIS A 479 -19.41 -5.02 9.49
CA HIS A 479 -20.15 -5.21 8.24
C HIS A 479 -19.20 -5.09 7.06
N ALA A 480 -19.10 -6.10 6.21
CA ALA A 480 -18.17 -6.15 5.09
C ALA A 480 -18.87 -6.60 3.80
N ALA A 481 -18.27 -6.26 2.65
CA ALA A 481 -18.78 -6.75 1.36
C ALA A 481 -18.37 -8.21 1.07
N TYR A 482 -17.50 -8.78 1.92
CA TYR A 482 -16.98 -10.15 1.89
C TYR A 482 -17.41 -10.91 3.14
N GLY A 483 -17.32 -12.24 3.10
CA GLY A 483 -17.64 -13.10 4.25
C GLY A 483 -16.61 -12.97 5.37
N ILE A 484 -17.08 -12.82 6.61
CA ILE A 484 -16.24 -12.67 7.81
C ILE A 484 -15.81 -14.05 8.30
N HIS A 485 -14.52 -14.37 8.18
CA HIS A 485 -13.98 -15.68 8.54
C HIS A 485 -13.65 -15.78 10.04
N THR A 486 -12.87 -14.84 10.58
CA THR A 486 -12.44 -14.85 11.98
C THR A 486 -12.38 -13.44 12.55
N ILE A 487 -12.73 -13.30 13.83
CA ILE A 487 -12.58 -12.08 14.63
C ILE A 487 -11.72 -12.43 15.84
N GLU A 488 -10.56 -11.80 15.98
CA GLU A 488 -9.61 -12.05 17.06
C GLU A 488 -9.54 -10.87 18.02
N LEU A 489 -9.53 -11.14 19.31
CA LEU A 489 -9.21 -10.17 20.36
C LEU A 489 -7.73 -10.28 20.70
N LEU A 490 -6.99 -9.19 20.50
CA LEU A 490 -5.58 -9.10 20.82
C LEU A 490 -5.38 -8.24 22.06
N LYS A 491 -4.55 -8.72 22.99
CA LYS A 491 -4.07 -8.02 24.17
C LYS A 491 -2.56 -7.96 24.10
N ASN A 492 -1.99 -6.76 24.16
CA ASN A 492 -0.55 -6.54 24.10
C ASN A 492 0.14 -7.22 22.90
N GLY A 493 -0.56 -7.27 21.75
CA GLY A 493 -0.09 -7.92 20.51
C GLY A 493 -0.22 -9.45 20.48
N VAL A 494 -0.89 -10.06 21.46
CA VAL A 494 -1.12 -11.51 21.53
C VAL A 494 -2.61 -11.79 21.45
N VAL A 495 -3.02 -12.74 20.59
CA VAL A 495 -4.41 -13.21 20.53
C VAL A 495 -4.77 -13.90 21.84
N ILE A 496 -5.83 -13.44 22.50
CA ILE A 496 -6.32 -14.03 23.77
C ILE A 496 -7.69 -14.68 23.64
N ASP A 497 -8.46 -14.33 22.61
CA ASP A 497 -9.75 -14.95 22.29
C ASP A 497 -10.06 -14.77 20.80
N SER A 498 -10.97 -15.57 20.25
CA SER A 498 -11.43 -15.45 18.86
C SER A 498 -12.88 -15.94 18.67
N LYS A 499 -13.55 -15.43 17.64
CA LYS A 499 -14.85 -15.91 17.14
C LYS A 499 -14.71 -16.31 15.68
N LYS A 500 -15.31 -17.44 15.32
CA LYS A 500 -15.43 -17.92 13.94
C LYS A 500 -16.92 -18.00 13.58
N PRO A 501 -17.46 -17.04 12.82
CA PRO A 501 -18.88 -16.99 12.50
C PRO A 501 -19.40 -18.16 11.63
N GLY A 502 -18.53 -18.76 10.82
CA GLY A 502 -18.89 -19.83 9.89
C GLY A 502 -18.86 -21.24 10.48
N THR A 503 -19.43 -22.19 9.74
CA THR A 503 -19.34 -23.63 9.96
C THR A 503 -18.77 -24.33 8.73
N THR A 504 -17.78 -25.21 8.94
CA THR A 504 -17.14 -25.95 7.85
C THR A 504 -17.84 -27.27 7.52
N ALA A 505 -18.98 -27.57 8.17
CA ALA A 505 -19.70 -28.81 7.97
C ALA A 505 -20.15 -28.98 6.51
N ASN A 506 -19.69 -30.05 5.86
CA ASN A 506 -19.96 -30.38 4.45
C ASN A 506 -19.41 -29.38 3.42
N SER A 507 -18.40 -28.58 3.76
CA SER A 507 -17.74 -27.74 2.76
C SER A 507 -16.82 -28.59 1.86
N ASN A 508 -16.85 -28.29 0.56
CA ASN A 508 -15.94 -28.81 -0.45
C ASN A 508 -14.94 -27.74 -0.94
N VAL A 509 -14.88 -26.58 -0.27
CA VAL A 509 -13.96 -25.50 -0.60
C VAL A 509 -12.76 -25.56 0.34
N ILE A 510 -11.58 -25.80 -0.24
CA ILE A 510 -10.30 -25.78 0.45
C ILE A 510 -9.71 -24.38 0.31
N GLN A 511 -9.33 -23.78 1.44
CA GLN A 511 -8.45 -22.61 1.49
C GLN A 511 -7.01 -23.08 1.69
N ILE A 512 -6.11 -22.64 0.81
CA ILE A 512 -4.66 -22.79 0.97
C ILE A 512 -4.07 -21.42 1.20
N GLN A 513 -3.59 -21.16 2.42
CA GLN A 513 -3.05 -19.89 2.85
C GLN A 513 -1.56 -20.02 3.13
N MET A 514 -0.76 -19.11 2.57
CA MET A 514 0.66 -18.95 2.86
C MET A 514 0.89 -17.64 3.61
N SER A 515 1.80 -17.63 4.58
CA SER A 515 2.19 -16.41 5.30
C SER A 515 3.70 -16.38 5.57
N SER A 516 4.26 -15.17 5.50
CA SER A 516 5.67 -14.93 5.84
C SER A 516 5.80 -13.68 6.70
N PRO A 517 6.24 -13.78 7.96
CA PRO A 517 6.49 -12.62 8.79
C PRO A 517 7.65 -11.78 8.25
N ASN A 518 7.53 -10.45 8.37
CA ASN A 518 8.58 -9.49 7.96
C ASN A 518 9.17 -8.68 9.12
N LYS A 519 8.75 -8.95 10.37
CA LYS A 519 9.24 -8.26 11.56
C LYS A 519 10.77 -8.37 11.65
N PRO A 520 11.52 -7.27 11.73
CA PRO A 520 12.98 -7.36 11.86
C PRO A 520 13.38 -7.96 13.22
N LEU A 521 14.43 -8.79 13.23
CA LEU A 521 14.96 -9.39 14.47
C LEU A 521 15.52 -8.32 15.43
N THR A 522 16.10 -7.25 14.88
CA THR A 522 16.55 -6.04 15.58
C THR A 522 15.76 -4.82 15.08
N TRP A 523 16.12 -3.59 15.48
CA TRP A 523 15.51 -2.39 14.87
C TRP A 523 16.26 -2.10 13.56
N ASP A 524 15.69 -2.52 12.43
CA ASP A 524 16.28 -2.51 11.08
C ASP A 524 15.15 -2.52 10.02
N LEU A 525 15.49 -2.51 8.74
CA LEU A 525 14.55 -2.75 7.64
C LEU A 525 13.85 -4.13 7.80
N PRO A 526 12.59 -4.25 7.36
CA PRO A 526 11.84 -5.50 7.43
C PRO A 526 12.51 -6.62 6.62
N ARG A 527 12.28 -7.87 7.02
CA ARG A 527 12.73 -9.06 6.27
C ARG A 527 12.01 -9.09 4.93
N ASN A 528 12.79 -9.24 3.87
CA ASN A 528 12.37 -9.30 2.49
C ASN A 528 11.23 -10.31 2.24
N GLY A 529 10.44 -10.02 1.21
CA GLY A 529 9.27 -10.82 0.89
C GLY A 529 9.62 -12.18 0.30
N ARG A 530 8.73 -13.14 0.52
CA ARG A 530 8.87 -14.53 0.06
C ARG A 530 7.93 -14.80 -1.10
N GLU A 531 8.49 -15.31 -2.19
CA GLU A 531 7.73 -15.88 -3.31
C GLU A 531 7.37 -17.34 -3.02
N TRP A 532 6.19 -17.74 -3.48
CA TRP A 532 5.63 -19.08 -3.36
C TRP A 532 5.22 -19.55 -4.74
N ILE A 533 5.88 -20.58 -5.26
CA ILE A 533 5.53 -21.21 -6.54
C ILE A 533 5.26 -22.68 -6.28
N GLY A 534 4.17 -23.19 -6.84
CA GLY A 534 3.78 -24.56 -6.59
C GLY A 534 2.58 -25.02 -7.38
N TYR A 535 2.08 -26.19 -6.99
CA TYR A 535 0.84 -26.73 -7.51
C TYR A 535 0.06 -27.48 -6.43
N LEU A 536 -1.26 -27.51 -6.59
CA LEU A 536 -2.17 -28.44 -5.93
C LEU A 536 -2.64 -29.46 -6.97
N LYS A 537 -2.54 -30.74 -6.64
CA LYS A 537 -3.00 -31.83 -7.51
C LYS A 537 -3.91 -32.78 -6.77
N SER A 538 -5.04 -33.14 -7.36
CA SER A 538 -5.90 -34.21 -6.86
C SER A 538 -5.53 -35.56 -7.50
N SER A 539 -5.58 -36.63 -6.70
CA SER A 539 -5.50 -38.01 -7.19
C SER A 539 -6.79 -38.46 -7.90
N LYS A 540 -7.94 -37.91 -7.50
CA LYS A 540 -9.26 -38.18 -8.07
C LYS A 540 -10.16 -36.94 -7.94
N GLY A 541 -10.95 -36.66 -8.97
CA GLY A 541 -11.86 -35.50 -8.97
C GLY A 541 -11.25 -34.25 -9.60
N ARG A 542 -12.09 -33.23 -9.74
CA ARG A 542 -11.78 -31.98 -10.45
C ARG A 542 -11.56 -30.85 -9.45
N LEU A 543 -10.54 -30.03 -9.74
CA LEU A 543 -10.23 -28.81 -9.00
C LEU A 543 -10.74 -27.61 -9.80
N THR A 544 -11.46 -26.71 -9.12
CA THR A 544 -11.87 -25.43 -9.69
C THR A 544 -11.36 -24.31 -8.80
N ASP A 545 -10.57 -23.38 -9.35
CA ASP A 545 -10.25 -22.14 -8.66
C ASP A 545 -11.51 -21.27 -8.59
N VAL A 546 -11.92 -20.94 -7.37
CA VAL A 546 -13.09 -20.11 -7.07
C VAL A 546 -12.70 -18.83 -6.35
N SER A 547 -11.40 -18.55 -6.24
CA SER A 547 -10.90 -17.30 -5.66
C SER A 547 -11.44 -16.11 -6.45
N THR A 548 -11.72 -15.00 -5.76
CA THR A 548 -12.04 -13.76 -6.47
C THR A 548 -10.84 -13.33 -7.30
N LYS A 549 -11.04 -13.21 -8.62
CA LYS A 549 -10.00 -12.69 -9.52
C LYS A 549 -9.78 -11.21 -9.20
N ARG A 550 -8.67 -10.90 -8.54
CA ARG A 550 -8.25 -9.52 -8.27
C ARG A 550 -7.55 -8.97 -9.50
N TYR A 551 -8.16 -7.99 -10.17
CA TYR A 551 -7.61 -7.35 -11.36
C TYR A 551 -6.31 -6.61 -11.03
N GLY A 552 -5.29 -6.74 -11.90
CA GLY A 552 -4.00 -6.04 -11.76
C GLY A 552 -2.96 -6.75 -10.88
N ASP A 553 -3.22 -7.96 -10.40
CA ASP A 553 -2.25 -8.71 -9.61
C ASP A 553 -1.24 -9.42 -10.52
N ARG A 554 0.05 -9.15 -10.33
CA ARG A 554 1.13 -9.85 -11.04
C ARG A 554 1.44 -11.23 -10.48
N HIS A 555 0.59 -11.71 -9.60
CA HIS A 555 0.66 -13.03 -8.99
C HIS A 555 -0.76 -13.59 -8.99
N ASN A 556 -1.17 -14.15 -10.13
CA ASN A 556 -2.38 -14.96 -10.20
C ASN A 556 -2.20 -16.08 -9.18
N MET A 557 -2.91 -15.97 -8.05
CA MET A 557 -2.73 -16.84 -6.91
C MET A 557 -3.01 -18.31 -7.22
N ALA A 558 -3.71 -18.57 -8.31
CA ALA A 558 -3.86 -19.86 -8.92
C ALA A 558 -4.20 -19.69 -10.40
N SER A 559 -3.79 -20.64 -11.24
CA SER A 559 -4.11 -20.70 -12.65
C SER A 559 -4.37 -22.13 -13.06
N TYR A 560 -5.33 -22.29 -13.98
CA TYR A 560 -5.66 -23.58 -14.56
C TYR A 560 -4.51 -24.07 -15.45
N SER A 561 -3.95 -25.23 -15.12
CA SER A 561 -2.80 -25.80 -15.82
C SER A 561 -3.13 -26.43 -17.19
N GLY A 562 -4.42 -26.50 -17.56
CA GLY A 562 -4.91 -27.32 -18.66
C GLY A 562 -5.46 -28.67 -18.21
N ASP A 563 -5.03 -29.15 -17.03
CA ASP A 563 -5.44 -30.40 -16.39
C ASP A 563 -6.46 -30.15 -15.27
N SER A 564 -7.64 -30.78 -15.38
CA SER A 564 -8.75 -30.62 -14.43
C SER A 564 -8.44 -31.11 -13.02
N SER A 565 -7.39 -31.90 -12.85
CA SER A 565 -6.92 -32.40 -11.56
C SER A 565 -5.80 -31.55 -10.95
N ARG A 566 -5.34 -30.49 -11.64
CA ARG A 566 -4.16 -29.72 -11.21
C ARG A 566 -4.35 -28.21 -11.36
N LEU A 567 -3.99 -27.51 -10.29
CA LEU A 567 -3.93 -26.05 -10.21
C LEU A 567 -2.50 -25.61 -9.93
N ASP A 568 -1.93 -24.77 -10.80
CA ASP A 568 -0.61 -24.18 -10.59
C ASP A 568 -0.76 -22.80 -9.96
N PHE A 569 0.12 -22.42 -9.04
CA PHE A 569 0.05 -21.12 -8.37
C PHE A 569 1.40 -20.42 -8.26
N ILE A 570 1.31 -19.09 -8.24
CA ILE A 570 2.38 -18.18 -7.85
C ILE A 570 1.81 -17.08 -6.95
N THR A 571 2.43 -16.86 -5.79
CA THR A 571 2.07 -15.76 -4.89
C THR A 571 3.29 -15.21 -4.16
N TRP A 572 3.12 -14.07 -3.48
CA TRP A 572 4.17 -13.41 -2.72
C TRP A 572 3.60 -12.89 -1.40
N THR A 573 4.33 -13.08 -0.31
CA THR A 573 3.91 -12.66 1.03
C THR A 573 4.99 -11.85 1.72
N HIS A 574 4.59 -10.79 2.41
CA HIS A 574 5.49 -9.96 3.21
C HIS A 574 4.72 -9.36 4.40
N GLY A 575 4.94 -9.94 5.58
CA GLY A 575 4.28 -9.58 6.84
C GLY A 575 2.89 -10.15 7.04
N GLY A 576 2.14 -10.36 5.95
CA GLY A 576 0.77 -10.91 5.96
C GLY A 576 0.64 -12.30 5.33
N SER A 577 -0.62 -12.68 5.07
CA SER A 577 -1.00 -13.92 4.40
C SER A 577 -1.57 -13.69 3.00
N ARG A 578 -1.57 -14.76 2.20
CA ARG A 578 -2.22 -14.86 0.90
C ARG A 578 -2.80 -16.26 0.74
N SER A 579 -4.07 -16.35 0.39
CA SER A 579 -4.78 -17.60 0.15
C SER A 579 -5.51 -17.63 -1.19
N PHE A 580 -5.57 -18.83 -1.77
CA PHE A 580 -6.47 -19.13 -2.88
C PHE A 580 -7.47 -20.20 -2.44
N LEU A 581 -8.65 -20.15 -3.05
CA LEU A 581 -9.78 -21.01 -2.75
C LEU A 581 -9.98 -22.01 -3.89
N VAL A 582 -10.06 -23.28 -3.53
CA VAL A 582 -10.25 -24.37 -4.48
C VAL A 582 -11.51 -25.12 -4.12
N GLU A 583 -12.48 -25.11 -5.04
CA GLU A 583 -13.62 -26.00 -4.97
C GLU A 583 -13.22 -27.37 -5.49
N VAL A 584 -13.52 -28.39 -4.69
CA VAL A 584 -13.27 -29.79 -5.01
C VAL A 584 -14.57 -30.47 -5.42
N ASP A 585 -14.54 -31.06 -6.60
CA ASP A 585 -15.60 -31.91 -7.13
C ASP A 585 -15.10 -33.36 -7.08
N SER A 586 -15.38 -34.03 -5.95
CA SER A 586 -15.00 -35.42 -5.70
C SER A 586 -16.10 -36.17 -4.95
N GLU A 587 -16.42 -37.37 -5.42
CA GLU A 587 -17.38 -38.28 -4.77
C GLU A 587 -16.76 -39.02 -3.56
N ASP A 588 -15.45 -38.94 -3.36
CA ASP A 588 -14.70 -39.69 -2.35
C ASP A 588 -13.89 -38.73 -1.46
N SER A 589 -14.32 -38.52 -0.23
CA SER A 589 -13.65 -37.65 0.76
C SER A 589 -12.25 -38.14 1.16
N LYS A 590 -11.92 -39.40 0.85
CA LYS A 590 -10.58 -40.00 1.02
C LYS A 590 -9.65 -39.76 -0.17
N SER A 591 -10.11 -39.02 -1.18
CA SER A 591 -9.24 -38.58 -2.28
C SER A 591 -8.03 -37.84 -1.71
N LEU A 592 -6.85 -38.23 -2.18
CA LEU A 592 -5.59 -37.61 -1.76
C LEU A 592 -5.31 -36.39 -2.64
N PHE A 593 -4.86 -35.32 -2.00
CA PHE A 593 -4.37 -34.10 -2.60
C PHE A 593 -2.88 -33.96 -2.32
N GLU A 594 -2.12 -33.54 -3.31
CA GLU A 594 -0.72 -33.22 -3.19
C GLU A 594 -0.53 -31.70 -3.36
N LEU A 595 -0.04 -31.04 -2.32
CA LEU A 595 0.48 -29.68 -2.40
C LEU A 595 2.00 -29.74 -2.49
N ALA A 596 2.55 -29.26 -3.60
CA ALA A 596 3.98 -29.15 -3.82
C ALA A 596 4.39 -27.69 -4.03
N ILE A 597 5.37 -27.24 -3.27
CA ILE A 597 5.96 -25.90 -3.34
C ILE A 597 7.45 -26.07 -3.61
N MET A 598 7.96 -25.39 -4.62
CA MET A 598 9.39 -25.44 -4.93
C MET A 598 10.22 -24.66 -3.90
N ALA A 599 11.50 -25.01 -3.81
CA ALA A 599 12.44 -24.16 -3.08
C ALA A 599 12.49 -22.78 -3.76
N GLY A 600 12.55 -21.73 -2.96
CA GLY A 600 12.54 -20.36 -3.45
C GLY A 600 13.65 -19.52 -2.83
N PHE A 601 13.59 -18.22 -3.04
CA PHE A 601 14.50 -17.25 -2.43
C PHE A 601 13.69 -16.03 -1.99
N GLU A 602 14.03 -15.46 -0.84
CA GLU A 602 13.52 -14.14 -0.47
C GLU A 602 13.96 -13.11 -1.51
N ASP A 603 13.10 -12.14 -1.86
CA ASP A 603 13.52 -11.10 -2.80
C ASP A 603 14.70 -10.28 -2.24
N SER A 604 15.30 -9.41 -3.05
CA SER A 604 16.37 -8.49 -2.63
C SER A 604 15.93 -7.02 -2.79
N ARG A 605 14.63 -6.74 -2.63
CA ARG A 605 14.08 -5.38 -2.82
C ARG A 605 14.53 -4.41 -1.74
N THR A 606 14.74 -4.91 -0.53
CA THR A 606 15.36 -4.19 0.59
C THR A 606 16.65 -4.89 0.96
N GLN A 607 17.58 -4.17 1.59
CA GLN A 607 18.81 -4.78 2.11
C GLN A 607 18.93 -4.48 3.61
N PRO A 608 18.31 -5.30 4.47
CA PRO A 608 18.49 -5.17 5.91
C PRO A 608 19.97 -5.23 6.29
N ARG A 609 20.40 -4.34 7.17
CA ARG A 609 21.81 -4.22 7.56
C ARG A 609 22.32 -5.47 8.26
N TYR A 610 21.48 -6.11 9.06
CA TYR A 610 21.88 -7.23 9.91
C TYR A 610 21.49 -8.60 9.36
N ARG A 611 20.96 -8.66 8.13
CA ARG A 611 20.52 -9.91 7.51
C ARG A 611 20.42 -9.79 5.99
N GLU A 612 21.07 -10.71 5.30
CA GLU A 612 20.86 -10.94 3.86
C GLU A 612 19.65 -11.83 3.58
N SER A 613 19.04 -11.68 2.40
CA SER A 613 18.02 -12.59 1.86
C SER A 613 18.46 -14.05 1.91
N LYS A 614 17.51 -14.96 2.17
CA LYS A 614 17.78 -16.40 2.31
C LYS A 614 16.98 -17.26 1.35
N GLU A 615 17.56 -18.43 1.04
CA GLU A 615 16.84 -19.54 0.38
C GLU A 615 15.73 -20.05 1.30
N THR A 616 14.62 -20.44 0.69
CA THR A 616 13.45 -20.99 1.38
C THR A 616 13.24 -22.44 0.94
N PRO A 617 12.85 -23.34 1.87
CA PRO A 617 12.80 -24.76 1.59
C PRO A 617 11.63 -25.14 0.68
N ALA A 618 11.83 -26.16 -0.15
CA ALA A 618 10.75 -26.85 -0.86
C ALA A 618 9.84 -27.59 0.13
N VAL A 619 8.57 -27.73 -0.23
CA VAL A 619 7.57 -28.41 0.60
C VAL A 619 6.76 -29.37 -0.26
N ARG A 620 6.48 -30.56 0.28
CA ARG A 620 5.52 -31.51 -0.29
C ARG A 620 4.62 -32.01 0.84
N LEU A 621 3.32 -31.80 0.69
CA LEU A 621 2.30 -32.23 1.64
C LEU A 621 1.26 -33.07 0.91
N VAL A 622 0.88 -34.20 1.50
CA VAL A 622 -0.21 -35.04 1.00
C VAL A 622 -1.29 -35.07 2.07
N PHE A 623 -2.54 -34.80 1.69
CA PHE A 623 -3.68 -34.75 2.61
C PHE A 623 -4.98 -35.22 1.97
N SER A 624 -6.03 -35.45 2.75
CA SER A 624 -7.41 -35.73 2.28
C SER A 624 -8.41 -34.74 2.86
N LEU A 625 -9.64 -34.69 2.34
CA LEU A 625 -10.71 -33.83 2.90
C LEU A 625 -11.05 -34.22 4.34
N ASP A 626 -11.08 -35.52 4.65
CA ASP A 626 -11.32 -36.02 6.02
C ASP A 626 -10.33 -35.43 7.05
N GLN A 627 -9.07 -35.18 6.64
CA GLN A 627 -8.07 -34.59 7.54
C GLN A 627 -8.31 -33.09 7.80
N LEU A 628 -9.10 -32.42 6.94
CA LEU A 628 -9.40 -30.99 7.04
C LEU A 628 -10.66 -30.68 7.85
N GLU A 629 -11.55 -31.65 8.11
CA GLU A 629 -12.82 -31.44 8.83
C GLU A 629 -12.66 -30.92 10.28
N GLY A 630 -11.45 -31.00 10.84
CA GLY A 630 -11.08 -30.45 12.15
C GLY A 630 -10.44 -29.06 12.08
N ASN A 631 -9.21 -28.94 12.61
CA ASN A 631 -8.47 -27.67 12.66
C ASN A 631 -7.68 -27.35 11.38
N GLY A 632 -7.91 -28.10 10.29
CA GLY A 632 -7.06 -28.06 9.12
C GLY A 632 -5.64 -28.58 9.40
N ILE A 633 -4.72 -28.25 8.49
CA ILE A 633 -3.30 -28.61 8.56
C ILE A 633 -2.49 -27.32 8.56
N THR A 634 -1.62 -27.17 9.57
CA THR A 634 -0.61 -26.11 9.60
C THR A 634 0.77 -26.71 9.46
N ARG A 635 1.54 -26.22 8.48
CA ARG A 635 2.96 -26.52 8.31
C ARG A 635 3.78 -25.27 8.56
N THR A 636 4.71 -25.35 9.52
CA THR A 636 5.66 -24.28 9.81
C THR A 636 7.02 -24.59 9.22
N LEU A 637 7.65 -23.59 8.63
CA LEU A 637 8.98 -23.66 8.01
C LEU A 637 9.88 -22.61 8.65
N GLU A 638 10.98 -23.05 9.25
CA GLU A 638 11.97 -22.13 9.82
C GLU A 638 12.96 -21.71 8.72
N THR A 639 13.18 -20.40 8.60
CA THR A 639 14.17 -19.80 7.70
C THR A 639 14.94 -18.71 8.43
N PHE A 640 16.01 -19.10 9.13
CA PHE A 640 16.94 -18.20 9.82
C PHE A 640 16.22 -17.26 10.80
N GLY A 641 15.55 -17.84 11.79
CA GLY A 641 14.84 -17.15 12.86
C GLY A 641 13.42 -16.71 12.52
N TYR A 642 12.95 -16.94 11.29
CA TYR A 642 11.59 -16.66 10.84
C TYR A 642 10.80 -17.94 10.65
N TYR A 643 9.51 -17.88 10.95
CA TYR A 643 8.59 -19.01 10.85
C TYR A 643 7.52 -18.71 9.81
N ASP A 644 7.75 -19.17 8.58
CA ASP A 644 6.74 -19.10 7.52
C ASP A 644 5.70 -20.21 7.75
N GLN A 645 4.45 -19.96 7.37
CA GLN A 645 3.37 -20.91 7.60
C GLN A 645 2.59 -21.20 6.32
N ILE A 646 2.16 -22.45 6.20
CA ILE A 646 1.18 -22.91 5.23
C ILE A 646 0.01 -23.47 6.02
N ASN A 647 -1.17 -22.89 5.85
CA ASN A 647 -2.41 -23.35 6.46
C ASN A 647 -3.33 -23.89 5.37
N ILE A 648 -3.86 -25.09 5.57
CA ILE A 648 -4.81 -25.75 4.68
C ILE A 648 -6.05 -26.07 5.50
N ALA A 649 -7.20 -25.52 5.13
CA ALA A 649 -8.44 -25.71 5.88
C ALA A 649 -9.66 -25.74 4.95
N LEU A 650 -10.76 -26.31 5.44
CA LEU A 650 -12.05 -26.12 4.79
C LEU A 650 -12.58 -24.72 5.11
N LEU A 651 -13.17 -24.07 4.12
CA LEU A 651 -13.79 -22.76 4.25
C LEU A 651 -15.31 -22.88 4.17
N ASP A 652 -16.04 -22.22 5.07
CA ASP A 652 -17.50 -22.11 4.94
C ASP A 652 -17.86 -21.27 3.71
N THR A 653 -18.72 -21.78 2.84
CA THR A 653 -19.20 -21.05 1.64
C THR A 653 -20.31 -20.05 1.95
N LYS A 654 -20.82 -20.03 3.18
CA LYS A 654 -21.92 -19.17 3.65
C LYS A 654 -21.49 -18.25 4.78
N LEU A 655 -20.23 -17.80 4.78
CA LEU A 655 -19.74 -16.86 5.78
C LEU A 655 -20.62 -15.59 5.83
N PRO A 656 -21.03 -15.16 7.02
CA PRO A 656 -21.85 -13.97 7.15
C PRO A 656 -21.04 -12.71 6.81
N THR A 657 -21.69 -11.74 6.20
CA THR A 657 -21.10 -10.42 5.88
C THR A 657 -21.28 -9.41 7.02
N SER A 658 -21.99 -9.79 8.09
CA SER A 658 -22.24 -8.99 9.28
C SER A 658 -22.12 -9.85 10.53
N TYR A 659 -21.48 -9.33 11.58
CA TYR A 659 -21.36 -10.07 12.83
C TYR A 659 -21.20 -9.13 14.03
N ASP A 660 -21.99 -9.38 15.06
CA ASP A 660 -21.86 -8.74 16.37
C ASP A 660 -21.04 -9.62 17.30
N PHE A 661 -20.12 -9.04 18.06
CA PHE A 661 -19.24 -9.77 18.96
C PHE A 661 -19.14 -9.11 20.34
N ASP A 662 -18.95 -9.96 21.35
CA ASP A 662 -18.71 -9.59 22.74
C ASP A 662 -17.63 -10.51 23.31
N PHE A 663 -16.57 -9.91 23.83
CA PHE A 663 -15.48 -10.57 24.52
C PHE A 663 -15.34 -10.02 25.94
N VAL A 664 -14.93 -10.89 26.85
CA VAL A 664 -14.53 -10.51 28.20
C VAL A 664 -13.13 -11.06 28.46
N ASP A 665 -12.17 -10.17 28.76
CA ASP A 665 -10.83 -10.64 29.13
C ASP A 665 -10.89 -11.39 30.46
N SER A 666 -10.60 -12.69 30.40
CA SER A 666 -10.52 -13.60 31.54
C SER A 666 -9.08 -13.90 31.96
N THR A 667 -8.10 -13.29 31.30
CA THR A 667 -6.67 -13.41 31.61
C THR A 667 -6.26 -12.47 32.75
N ASN A 668 -5.00 -12.53 33.16
CA ASN A 668 -4.48 -11.60 34.17
C ASN A 668 -4.34 -10.18 33.60
N VAL A 669 -5.18 -9.25 34.07
CA VAL A 669 -5.21 -7.85 33.63
C VAL A 669 -4.23 -6.98 34.41
N ARG A 670 -3.58 -6.04 33.72
CA ARG A 670 -2.62 -5.09 34.29
C ARG A 670 -2.94 -3.66 33.84
N PRO A 671 -2.57 -2.64 34.63
CA PRO A 671 -2.56 -1.27 34.15
C PRO A 671 -1.64 -1.12 32.93
N GLY A 672 -2.12 -0.44 31.90
CA GLY A 672 -1.37 -0.21 30.67
C GLY A 672 -1.55 -1.28 29.60
N ASP A 673 -2.29 -2.35 29.87
CA ASP A 673 -2.71 -3.29 28.83
C ASP A 673 -3.44 -2.55 27.71
N TYR A 674 -3.13 -2.90 26.47
CA TYR A 674 -3.86 -2.42 25.30
C TYR A 674 -4.54 -3.55 24.56
N TYR A 675 -5.71 -3.25 24.00
CA TYR A 675 -6.53 -4.21 23.29
C TYR A 675 -6.92 -3.67 21.92
N TYR A 676 -6.97 -4.56 20.94
CA TYR A 676 -7.52 -4.26 19.62
C TYR A 676 -8.15 -5.52 19.03
N VAL A 677 -8.96 -5.33 18.00
CA VAL A 677 -9.61 -6.43 17.27
C VAL A 677 -8.99 -6.51 15.89
N ARG A 678 -8.73 -7.74 15.45
CA ARG A 678 -8.32 -8.07 14.09
C ARG A 678 -9.39 -8.96 13.45
N ILE A 679 -9.81 -8.61 12.24
CA ILE A 679 -10.84 -9.33 11.50
C ILE A 679 -10.23 -9.81 10.20
N THR A 680 -10.46 -11.09 9.88
CA THR A 680 -10.02 -11.71 8.64
C THR A 680 -11.24 -12.16 7.84
N GLY A 681 -11.27 -11.80 6.56
CA GLY A 681 -12.24 -12.22 5.57
C GLY A 681 -11.93 -13.59 4.97
N ALA A 682 -12.78 -14.04 4.06
CA ALA A 682 -12.67 -15.32 3.38
C ALA A 682 -11.39 -15.47 2.54
N GLU A 683 -10.85 -14.37 2.00
CA GLU A 683 -9.69 -14.34 1.11
C GLU A 683 -8.60 -13.40 1.65
N ASP A 684 -8.34 -13.46 2.96
CA ASP A 684 -7.35 -12.62 3.66
C ASP A 684 -7.61 -11.12 3.58
N GLU A 685 -8.84 -10.68 3.35
CA GLU A 685 -9.20 -9.30 3.64
C GLU A 685 -9.05 -9.05 5.14
N MET A 686 -8.48 -7.91 5.52
CA MET A 686 -8.15 -7.67 6.91
C MET A 686 -8.67 -6.32 7.37
N VAL A 687 -9.11 -6.27 8.63
CA VAL A 687 -9.47 -5.05 9.36
C VAL A 687 -8.81 -5.06 10.74
N TRP A 688 -8.16 -3.97 11.13
CA TRP A 688 -7.57 -3.79 12.45
C TRP A 688 -8.12 -2.53 13.11
N SER A 689 -8.71 -2.65 14.31
CA SER A 689 -8.98 -1.46 15.12
C SER A 689 -7.69 -0.88 15.69
N SER A 690 -7.63 0.44 15.89
CA SER A 690 -6.56 1.02 16.72
C SER A 690 -6.65 0.56 18.18
N PRO A 691 -5.51 0.39 18.88
CA PRO A 691 -5.49 -0.05 20.27
C PRO A 691 -6.23 0.90 21.23
N VAL A 692 -6.99 0.34 22.17
CA VAL A 692 -7.47 1.05 23.36
C VAL A 692 -6.62 0.64 24.55
N TYR A 693 -6.05 1.63 25.21
CA TYR A 693 -5.18 1.44 26.38
C TYR A 693 -6.00 1.54 27.66
N VAL A 694 -5.77 0.64 28.61
CA VAL A 694 -6.52 0.68 29.87
C VAL A 694 -5.66 0.74 31.12
N GLY A 695 -5.73 1.88 31.81
CA GLY A 695 -4.75 2.30 32.79
C GLY A 695 -3.50 2.90 32.15
N GLY A 696 -2.41 2.99 32.92
CA GLY A 696 -1.20 3.69 32.52
C GLY A 696 -1.39 5.22 32.48
N PHE A 697 -0.43 5.92 31.88
CA PHE A 697 -0.44 7.37 31.72
C PHE A 697 0.01 7.73 30.30
N ASP A 698 -0.50 8.84 29.78
CA ASP A 698 0.08 9.50 28.62
C ASP A 698 1.15 10.48 29.10
N VAL A 699 2.22 10.62 28.34
CA VAL A 699 3.17 11.71 28.55
C VAL A 699 2.43 13.00 28.17
N ARG A 700 2.09 13.83 29.16
CA ARG A 700 1.55 15.17 28.96
C ARG A 700 2.56 16.17 29.50
N ASP A 701 2.63 17.33 28.87
CA ASP A 701 3.47 18.45 29.30
C ASP A 701 3.25 18.83 30.78
#